data_AF-A0A1Y1ZQT6-F1
#
_entry.id   AF-A0A1Y1ZQT6-F1
#
_cell.length_a   1.000
_cell.length_b   1.000
_cell.length_c   1.000
_cell.angle_alpha   90.00
_cell.angle_beta   90.00
_cell.angle_gamma   90.00
#
_symmetry.space_group_name_H-M   'P 1'
#
loop_
_entity.id
_entity.type
_entity.pdbx_description
1 polymer ?
#
loop_
_entity_poly.entity_id
_entity_poly.type
_entity_poly.pdbx_seq_one_letter_code
_entity_poly.pdbx_strand_id
1 'polypeptide(L)'
;MGRITGGEAILFLAVKQVFWFTDSRRSHPVFHHDHPKRTLFIIAVFLITSARFSLVVPRSKLFAHDKIATRISIETAESVPFVPFSPEIETLAVTENLVYQHASESQFYSQWTTGRVKFNKNVRDLRQPTGHPPFSSTEPRFLHGVASGDALSDRVIIWTKVSPPPETASFYVRYDISLSATEPDSSLPGSPFSKLETSIRSGVVLTGPEVDYTVKIDLTGLDPKTVYYFQFSAPSNIADHKYGKPHSLVFSPVGQTKTLPTKDDPTISSVQFAVVSCSNWPRGFFNVYSSIAARDEVDVVLHLGDYIYEYRNGEYGDGSSIGRIPKPDRELLTLGDYRERHAQYKEDEDLQSLHRLKPWIVIWDDHEFVDDISGFFNSAHSNETLIRIPAAMRAYFEYLPIRVQKNFHYKPAHLSLQSQNRDLAIEADQHNGIYRNFHFGKLLDLMMLDTRIHGRDRSDWATVLNEDRTILGDDQEQWLVQQLQESSDRGAAWRVIGNQVVFAQMDWWGLMFNSDAWDGYPASRKRILEAIEKRNVKDVVVLTGDVHASLSFNVPKSLETYNSKTGEGSLLVEFVAPAVTSPSPLESIHIGFLNPVAETLFPRLEPHLQFMDLSRRGYIILKIGIERTVCEYWYNNNVRTRGSGESLGVLWRLIGVLGE
;
A
#
# COMPACT_ATOMS: atom_id res chain seq x y z
N MET A 1 28.46 62.12 -22.06
CA MET A 1 27.62 61.49 -23.11
C MET A 1 27.96 60.01 -23.16
N GLY A 2 26.96 59.15 -23.28
CA GLY A 2 27.08 57.69 -23.32
C GLY A 2 25.66 57.10 -23.23
N ARG A 3 25.32 56.13 -24.08
CA ARG A 3 23.94 55.62 -24.17
C ARG A 3 23.71 54.53 -23.13
N ILE A 4 22.75 54.74 -22.23
CA ILE A 4 22.06 53.64 -21.53
C ILE A 4 21.10 52.99 -22.54
N THR A 5 21.14 51.67 -22.67
CA THR A 5 20.16 50.89 -23.44
C THR A 5 19.12 50.27 -22.50
N GLY A 6 17.87 50.14 -22.96
CA GLY A 6 16.67 50.01 -22.12
C GLY A 6 16.44 48.72 -21.32
N GLY A 7 17.48 47.95 -20.97
CA GLY A 7 17.34 46.73 -20.16
C GLY A 7 17.44 46.97 -18.64
N GLU A 8 18.45 47.73 -18.20
CA GLU A 8 18.85 47.76 -16.78
C GLU A 8 17.87 48.51 -15.87
N ALA A 9 17.14 49.48 -16.41
CA ALA A 9 16.20 50.32 -15.64
C ALA A 9 15.00 49.55 -15.07
N ILE A 10 14.57 48.47 -15.75
CA ILE A 10 13.43 47.64 -15.31
C ILE A 10 13.88 46.70 -14.19
N LEU A 11 15.08 46.14 -14.28
CA LEU A 11 15.63 45.18 -13.32
C LEU A 11 15.77 45.76 -11.91
N PHE A 12 16.22 47.02 -11.81
CA PHE A 12 16.41 47.70 -10.52
C PHE A 12 15.09 48.10 -9.82
N LEU A 13 13.99 48.20 -10.57
CA LEU A 13 12.65 48.49 -10.05
C LEU A 13 11.98 47.23 -9.47
N ALA A 14 12.08 46.10 -10.16
CA ALA A 14 11.50 44.83 -9.72
C ALA A 14 12.08 44.36 -8.37
N VAL A 15 13.42 44.37 -8.23
CA VAL A 15 14.10 43.94 -6.99
C VAL A 15 13.71 44.81 -5.78
N LYS A 16 13.42 46.10 -5.99
CA LYS A 16 13.02 47.01 -4.90
C LYS A 16 11.60 46.77 -4.37
N GLN A 17 10.68 46.22 -5.16
CA GLN A 17 9.32 45.93 -4.69
C GLN A 17 9.26 44.68 -3.81
N VAL A 18 10.12 43.68 -4.06
CA VAL A 18 10.14 42.42 -3.27
C VAL A 18 10.56 42.67 -1.81
N PHE A 19 11.45 43.62 -1.57
CA PHE A 19 11.99 43.93 -0.23
C PHE A 19 11.11 44.84 0.65
N TRP A 20 9.91 45.24 0.20
CA TRP A 20 9.05 46.22 0.92
C TRP A 20 7.75 45.65 1.50
N PHE A 21 7.60 44.31 1.56
CA PHE A 21 6.40 43.64 2.08
C PHE A 21 6.62 42.71 3.28
N THR A 22 7.69 42.92 4.05
CA THR A 22 7.94 42.22 5.32
C THR A 22 7.90 43.19 6.50
N ASP A 23 6.69 43.64 6.89
CA ASP A 23 6.49 44.23 8.22
C ASP A 23 6.10 43.14 9.24
N SER A 24 6.45 43.39 10.48
CA SER A 24 6.48 42.45 11.59
C SER A 24 5.20 42.48 12.43
N ARG A 25 4.47 41.34 12.44
CA ARG A 25 3.84 40.68 13.62
C ARG A 25 2.65 39.78 13.25
N ARG A 26 2.90 38.48 13.09
CA ARG A 26 2.08 37.34 13.59
C ARG A 26 2.83 36.04 13.33
N SER A 27 2.81 35.12 14.29
CA SER A 27 3.71 33.97 14.35
C SER A 27 2.98 32.63 14.18
N HIS A 28 2.76 32.21 12.93
CA HIS A 28 2.46 30.82 12.56
C HIS A 28 3.07 30.52 11.17
N PRO A 29 3.97 29.53 11.03
CA PRO A 29 4.54 29.17 9.74
C PRO A 29 3.58 28.24 8.96
N VAL A 30 2.57 28.81 8.32
CA VAL A 30 1.70 28.06 7.39
C VAL A 30 2.42 27.91 6.05
N PHE A 31 3.17 26.81 5.90
CA PHE A 31 3.86 26.42 4.67
C PHE A 31 3.33 25.08 4.13
N HIS A 32 2.06 25.05 3.72
CA HIS A 32 1.57 23.96 2.88
C HIS A 32 2.15 24.06 1.46
N HIS A 33 2.26 22.92 0.78
CA HIS A 33 2.96 22.72 -0.47
C HIS A 33 2.16 23.18 -1.71
N ASP A 34 1.80 24.47 -1.80
CA ASP A 34 1.20 25.00 -3.04
C ASP A 34 1.50 26.49 -3.31
N HIS A 35 2.35 26.78 -4.31
CA HIS A 35 2.34 28.07 -5.02
C HIS A 35 3.23 28.09 -6.30
N PRO A 36 2.75 28.63 -7.44
CA PRO A 36 3.58 28.90 -8.64
C PRO A 36 4.75 29.90 -8.47
N LYS A 37 4.96 30.45 -7.26
CA LYS A 37 6.12 31.29 -6.92
C LYS A 37 7.43 30.49 -6.90
N ARG A 38 7.38 29.19 -6.55
CA ARG A 38 8.54 28.28 -6.56
C ARG A 38 9.07 28.09 -8.00
N THR A 39 8.15 27.90 -8.96
CA THR A 39 8.44 27.78 -10.40
C THR A 39 9.14 29.03 -10.96
N LEU A 40 8.64 30.23 -10.64
CA LEU A 40 9.26 31.48 -11.10
C LEU A 40 10.69 31.68 -10.54
N PHE A 41 10.90 31.29 -9.27
CA PHE A 41 12.22 31.33 -8.63
C PHE A 41 13.20 30.36 -9.30
N ILE A 42 12.77 29.12 -9.58
CA ILE A 42 13.60 28.11 -10.28
C ILE A 42 13.97 28.58 -11.69
N ILE A 43 13.03 29.16 -12.45
CA ILE A 43 13.30 29.74 -13.79
C ILE A 43 14.31 30.91 -13.70
N ALA A 44 14.20 31.77 -12.68
CA ALA A 44 15.17 32.84 -12.46
C ALA A 44 16.57 32.30 -12.11
N VAL A 45 16.66 31.27 -11.27
CA VAL A 45 17.95 30.59 -10.94
C VAL A 45 18.55 29.94 -12.19
N PHE A 46 17.75 29.25 -13.01
CA PHE A 46 18.15 28.58 -14.25
C PHE A 46 18.81 29.54 -15.25
N LEU A 47 18.26 30.75 -15.41
CA LEU A 47 18.85 31.80 -16.25
C LEU A 47 20.16 32.37 -15.68
N ILE A 48 20.34 32.35 -14.35
CA ILE A 48 21.53 32.87 -13.66
C ILE A 48 22.68 31.84 -13.67
N THR A 49 22.39 30.55 -13.46
CA THR A 49 23.41 29.48 -13.47
C THR A 49 23.94 29.20 -14.87
N SER A 50 23.07 29.25 -15.89
CA SER A 50 23.44 29.10 -17.31
C SER A 50 24.51 30.12 -17.78
N ALA A 51 24.62 31.27 -17.11
CA ALA A 51 25.58 32.32 -17.42
C ALA A 51 26.94 32.17 -16.70
N ARG A 52 27.17 31.11 -15.90
CA ARG A 52 28.35 30.98 -15.03
C ARG A 52 29.02 29.59 -15.03
N PHE A 53 29.45 29.12 -16.19
CA PHE A 53 30.45 28.04 -16.29
C PHE A 53 31.72 28.49 -17.04
N SER A 54 32.75 28.87 -16.27
CA SER A 54 34.15 29.00 -16.71
C SER A 54 35.09 29.14 -15.50
N LEU A 55 36.21 28.41 -15.54
CA LEU A 55 37.34 28.37 -14.57
C LEU A 55 37.22 27.38 -13.38
N VAL A 56 38.39 26.97 -12.87
CA VAL A 56 38.70 25.66 -12.22
C VAL A 56 39.76 25.84 -11.10
N VAL A 57 40.25 24.73 -10.49
CA VAL A 57 41.48 24.49 -9.67
C VAL A 57 41.43 24.79 -8.12
N PRO A 58 42.25 24.11 -7.24
CA PRO A 58 41.68 23.28 -6.14
C PRO A 58 42.46 23.26 -4.77
N ARG A 59 42.24 22.21 -3.94
CA ARG A 59 43.00 21.74 -2.72
C ARG A 59 42.82 22.56 -1.41
N SER A 60 43.04 22.04 -0.17
CA SER A 60 43.08 20.65 0.39
C SER A 60 43.27 20.63 1.94
N LYS A 61 42.71 19.62 2.65
CA LYS A 61 43.07 19.01 3.98
C LYS A 61 43.40 19.90 5.22
N LEU A 62 42.89 19.54 6.41
CA LEU A 62 43.62 18.86 7.53
C LEU A 62 42.81 18.76 8.87
N PHE A 63 42.77 17.56 9.49
CA PHE A 63 42.84 17.15 10.93
C PHE A 63 42.19 17.96 12.11
N ALA A 64 41.93 17.43 13.33
CA ALA A 64 41.64 16.10 13.93
C ALA A 64 41.49 16.21 15.48
N HIS A 65 41.16 15.08 16.17
CA HIS A 65 41.32 14.81 17.64
C HIS A 65 40.33 15.48 18.64
N ASP A 66 39.98 14.90 19.82
CA ASP A 66 40.27 13.57 20.43
C ASP A 66 39.29 13.19 21.58
N LYS A 67 38.92 11.89 21.70
CA LYS A 67 38.79 11.05 22.95
C LYS A 67 37.84 11.52 24.10
N ILE A 68 37.53 10.75 25.17
CA ILE A 68 37.98 9.43 25.73
C ILE A 68 36.84 8.78 26.55
N ALA A 69 36.74 7.43 26.66
CA ALA A 69 36.33 6.67 27.87
C ALA A 69 36.23 5.13 27.67
N THR A 70 36.85 4.37 28.58
CA THR A 70 36.92 2.89 28.72
C THR A 70 35.67 2.26 29.38
N ARG A 71 35.19 1.04 29.00
CA ARG A 71 35.52 -0.35 29.51
C ARG A 71 34.97 -0.61 30.95
N ILE A 72 34.48 -1.78 31.42
CA ILE A 72 34.84 -3.23 31.28
C ILE A 72 33.57 -4.15 31.31
N SER A 73 33.73 -5.47 31.12
CA SER A 73 32.74 -6.56 30.92
C SER A 73 32.66 -7.62 32.06
N ILE A 74 31.65 -8.53 32.07
CA ILE A 74 31.72 -10.02 32.28
C ILE A 74 30.31 -10.70 32.42
N GLU A 75 30.23 -12.02 32.15
CA GLU A 75 29.05 -12.93 32.11
C GLU A 75 28.72 -13.59 33.50
N THR A 76 27.89 -14.62 33.77
CA THR A 76 27.26 -15.76 33.01
C THR A 76 26.09 -16.44 33.83
N ALA A 77 25.54 -17.60 33.35
CA ALA A 77 24.60 -18.60 33.97
C ALA A 77 23.06 -18.35 33.87
N GLU A 78 22.16 -19.24 33.38
CA GLU A 78 21.84 -20.69 33.56
C GLU A 78 20.97 -21.02 34.83
N SER A 79 20.05 -22.01 34.94
CA SER A 79 19.22 -22.89 34.05
C SER A 79 18.26 -23.80 34.94
N VAL A 80 17.24 -24.61 34.56
CA VAL A 80 16.54 -24.95 33.29
C VAL A 80 14.96 -25.14 33.36
N PRO A 81 14.30 -26.23 33.90
CA PRO A 81 13.17 -26.85 33.13
C PRO A 81 11.83 -27.35 33.81
N PHE A 82 10.80 -27.45 32.93
CA PHE A 82 9.73 -28.48 32.75
C PHE A 82 8.32 -28.52 33.44
N VAL A 83 7.36 -28.96 32.59
CA VAL A 83 5.92 -29.35 32.73
C VAL A 83 5.76 -30.74 33.42
N PRO A 84 4.57 -31.40 33.66
CA PRO A 84 3.30 -31.42 32.88
C PRO A 84 1.94 -31.57 33.62
N PHE A 85 0.79 -31.40 32.91
CA PHE A 85 -0.23 -32.45 32.63
C PHE A 85 -1.53 -31.88 31.98
N SER A 86 -2.23 -32.72 31.20
CA SER A 86 -3.61 -32.53 30.69
C SER A 86 -4.61 -33.48 31.38
N PRO A 87 -5.92 -33.37 31.07
CA PRO A 87 -6.55 -34.41 30.22
C PRO A 87 -7.52 -33.86 29.15
N GLU A 88 -7.92 -34.71 28.20
CA GLU A 88 -8.55 -34.31 26.93
C GLU A 88 -10.05 -33.92 26.98
N ILE A 89 -10.42 -33.01 26.08
CA ILE A 89 -11.70 -33.01 25.35
C ILE A 89 -11.39 -32.70 23.87
N GLU A 90 -11.88 -33.51 22.93
CA GLU A 90 -11.62 -33.33 21.50
C GLU A 90 -12.45 -32.19 20.87
N THR A 91 -12.03 -30.95 21.10
CA THR A 91 -12.22 -29.88 20.12
C THR A 91 -11.13 -29.95 19.07
N LEU A 92 -11.49 -30.05 17.79
CA LEU A 92 -10.55 -29.78 16.69
C LEU A 92 -10.00 -28.36 16.87
N ALA A 93 -8.68 -28.24 17.03
CA ALA A 93 -8.05 -27.01 17.48
C ALA A 93 -8.12 -25.88 16.43
N VAL A 94 -8.97 -24.88 16.68
CA VAL A 94 -9.09 -23.65 15.86
C VAL A 94 -8.09 -22.57 16.32
N THR A 95 -7.02 -22.96 17.02
CA THR A 95 -6.20 -22.08 17.87
C THR A 95 -5.11 -21.27 17.16
N GLU A 96 -4.96 -21.35 15.84
CA GLU A 96 -3.93 -20.59 15.10
C GLU A 96 -4.42 -19.75 13.89
N ASN A 97 -5.68 -19.87 13.45
CA ASN A 97 -6.12 -19.29 12.16
C ASN A 97 -6.90 -17.95 12.24
N LEU A 98 -7.05 -17.36 13.44
CA LEU A 98 -7.74 -16.09 13.66
C LEU A 98 -6.76 -14.91 13.79
N VAL A 99 -6.46 -14.28 12.66
CA VAL A 99 -5.39 -13.27 12.48
C VAL A 99 -5.57 -11.98 13.30
N TYR A 100 -6.74 -11.73 13.91
CA TYR A 100 -6.96 -10.52 14.74
C TYR A 100 -7.99 -10.67 15.88
N GLN A 101 -8.42 -11.90 16.22
CA GLN A 101 -9.51 -12.09 17.18
C GLN A 101 -9.03 -12.69 18.50
N HIS A 102 -9.57 -12.13 19.59
CA HIS A 102 -9.27 -12.45 20.99
C HIS A 102 -7.89 -12.04 21.52
N ALA A 103 -7.89 -10.89 22.20
CA ALA A 103 -6.99 -10.67 23.33
C ALA A 103 -7.34 -11.68 24.44
N SER A 104 -6.77 -12.89 24.37
CA SER A 104 -6.88 -14.01 25.30
C SER A 104 -8.30 -14.62 25.52
N GLU A 105 -8.49 -15.85 25.05
CA GLU A 105 -9.69 -16.68 25.35
C GLU A 105 -9.90 -16.88 26.87
N SER A 106 -8.83 -16.85 27.67
CA SER A 106 -8.85 -17.07 29.12
C SER A 106 -9.69 -16.01 29.89
N GLN A 107 -9.83 -14.80 29.36
CA GLN A 107 -10.71 -13.79 29.96
C GLN A 107 -12.20 -14.04 29.67
N PHE A 108 -12.53 -14.77 28.59
CA PHE A 108 -13.92 -15.09 28.22
C PHE A 108 -14.47 -16.25 29.07
N TYR A 109 -13.72 -17.36 29.18
CA TYR A 109 -14.15 -18.53 29.95
C TYR A 109 -14.27 -18.29 31.46
N SER A 110 -13.43 -17.41 32.03
CA SER A 110 -13.50 -17.05 33.46
C SER A 110 -14.76 -16.24 33.82
N GLN A 111 -15.24 -15.38 32.92
CA GLN A 111 -16.47 -14.60 33.13
C GLN A 111 -17.74 -15.43 32.90
N TRP A 112 -17.68 -16.47 32.06
CA TRP A 112 -18.81 -17.39 31.87
C TRP A 112 -19.01 -18.36 33.05
N THR A 113 -17.91 -18.75 33.72
CA THR A 113 -17.95 -19.70 34.85
C THR A 113 -18.24 -19.05 36.22
N THR A 114 -18.14 -17.72 36.34
CA THR A 114 -18.42 -16.99 37.60
C THR A 114 -19.53 -15.94 37.42
N GLY A 115 -20.78 -16.40 37.45
CA GLY A 115 -21.93 -15.55 37.13
C GLY A 115 -22.19 -14.39 38.10
N ARG A 116 -21.96 -13.14 37.64
CA ARG A 116 -22.69 -11.88 37.99
C ARG A 116 -22.01 -10.64 37.39
N VAL A 117 -22.17 -10.39 36.08
CA VAL A 117 -21.89 -9.05 35.52
C VAL A 117 -23.11 -8.15 35.74
N LYS A 118 -22.93 -7.02 36.44
CA LYS A 118 -23.95 -5.96 36.54
C LYS A 118 -23.67 -4.89 35.49
N PHE A 119 -24.64 -4.63 34.61
CA PHE A 119 -24.60 -3.49 33.69
C PHE A 119 -24.51 -2.17 34.47
N ASN A 120 -23.51 -1.34 34.13
CA ASN A 120 -23.37 -0.01 34.72
C ASN A 120 -24.38 0.94 34.06
N LYS A 121 -25.40 1.37 34.81
CA LYS A 121 -26.66 1.88 34.23
C LYS A 121 -26.68 3.39 33.88
N ASN A 122 -25.51 4.05 33.89
CA ASN A 122 -25.38 5.51 33.76
C ASN A 122 -24.37 5.90 32.67
N VAL A 123 -24.81 5.88 31.41
CA VAL A 123 -24.26 6.74 30.35
C VAL A 123 -25.37 7.75 30.02
N ARG A 124 -25.11 9.04 30.23
CA ARG A 124 -26.03 10.12 29.87
C ARG A 124 -25.69 10.65 28.48
N ASP A 125 -26.71 11.18 27.79
CA ASP A 125 -26.65 11.60 26.39
C ASP A 125 -25.45 12.47 26.01
N LEU A 126 -24.77 12.08 24.93
CA LEU A 126 -24.11 13.00 24.00
C LEU A 126 -24.67 12.76 22.59
N ARG A 127 -25.93 13.16 22.38
CA ARG A 127 -26.55 13.18 21.05
C ARG A 127 -26.17 14.45 20.30
N GLN A 128 -25.70 14.32 19.06
CA GLN A 128 -26.02 15.26 18.00
C GLN A 128 -26.60 14.48 16.81
N PRO A 129 -27.65 14.99 16.13
CA PRO A 129 -28.32 14.25 15.07
C PRO A 129 -27.69 14.50 13.70
N THR A 130 -27.09 13.49 13.09
CA THR A 130 -26.84 13.46 11.64
C THR A 130 -28.11 13.01 10.91
N GLY A 131 -28.54 13.80 9.91
CA GLY A 131 -29.87 13.69 9.29
C GLY A 131 -30.01 12.60 8.23
N HIS A 132 -29.82 11.33 8.60
CA HIS A 132 -30.22 10.20 7.75
C HIS A 132 -31.57 9.61 8.22
N PRO A 133 -32.47 9.21 7.32
CA PRO A 133 -33.66 8.46 7.72
C PRO A 133 -33.23 7.11 8.31
N PRO A 134 -33.84 6.63 9.40
CA PRO A 134 -33.48 5.36 10.01
C PRO A 134 -33.80 4.21 9.04
N PHE A 135 -32.77 3.52 8.57
CA PHE A 135 -32.94 2.31 7.75
C PHE A 135 -33.62 1.22 8.59
N SER A 136 -34.90 0.98 8.32
CA SER A 136 -35.78 0.08 9.07
C SER A 136 -35.53 -1.41 8.75
N SER A 137 -34.27 -1.82 8.62
CA SER A 137 -33.86 -3.23 8.47
C SER A 137 -33.35 -3.78 9.80
N THR A 138 -34.09 -4.73 10.39
CA THR A 138 -33.65 -5.51 11.56
C THR A 138 -32.67 -6.63 11.20
N GLU A 139 -32.32 -6.76 9.91
CA GLU A 139 -31.48 -7.84 9.38
C GLU A 139 -30.08 -7.32 8.99
N PRO A 140 -29.01 -8.11 9.19
CA PRO A 140 -27.67 -7.77 8.72
C PRO A 140 -27.57 -7.79 7.19
N ARG A 141 -26.62 -7.03 6.64
CA ARG A 141 -26.35 -6.97 5.20
C ARG A 141 -24.84 -7.01 4.90
N PHE A 142 -24.44 -7.65 3.81
CA PHE A 142 -23.05 -7.68 3.35
C PHE A 142 -22.76 -6.51 2.38
N LEU A 143 -22.83 -5.27 2.89
CA LEU A 143 -22.76 -4.06 2.06
C LEU A 143 -21.40 -3.80 1.40
N HIS A 144 -20.33 -4.41 1.92
CA HIS A 144 -18.93 -4.18 1.53
C HIS A 144 -18.34 -5.32 0.69
N GLY A 145 -19.20 -6.19 0.14
CA GLY A 145 -18.82 -7.34 -0.67
C GLY A 145 -18.02 -8.40 0.09
N VAL A 146 -17.17 -9.10 -0.65
CA VAL A 146 -16.23 -10.12 -0.17
C VAL A 146 -14.88 -9.91 -0.86
N ALA A 147 -13.79 -10.32 -0.23
CA ALA A 147 -12.45 -10.24 -0.79
C ALA A 147 -11.62 -11.49 -0.48
N SER A 148 -10.63 -11.78 -1.32
CA SER A 148 -9.55 -12.73 -0.99
C SER A 148 -8.18 -12.13 -1.27
N GLY A 149 -7.13 -12.68 -0.63
CA GLY A 149 -5.80 -12.11 -0.73
C GLY A 149 -4.71 -12.88 0.00
N ASP A 150 -3.48 -12.43 -0.17
CA ASP A 150 -2.25 -13.12 0.25
C ASP A 150 -2.33 -14.63 0.01
N ALA A 151 -2.60 -15.04 -1.23
CA ALA A 151 -2.58 -16.45 -1.59
C ALA A 151 -1.17 -17.04 -1.38
N LEU A 152 -1.12 -18.28 -0.89
CA LEU A 152 0.07 -19.11 -0.81
C LEU A 152 -0.31 -20.52 -1.31
N SER A 153 0.64 -21.46 -1.27
CA SER A 153 0.41 -22.80 -1.84
C SER A 153 -0.57 -23.67 -1.05
N ASP A 154 -0.71 -23.43 0.25
CA ASP A 154 -1.55 -24.23 1.16
C ASP A 154 -2.67 -23.42 1.83
N ARG A 155 -2.81 -22.12 1.50
CA ARG A 155 -3.70 -21.20 2.22
C ARG A 155 -4.00 -19.90 1.46
N VAL A 156 -5.06 -19.23 1.87
CA VAL A 156 -5.44 -17.88 1.37
C VAL A 156 -6.25 -17.13 2.42
N ILE A 157 -6.14 -15.80 2.47
CA ILE A 157 -7.04 -14.99 3.29
C ILE A 157 -8.39 -14.85 2.58
N ILE A 158 -9.48 -15.09 3.29
CA ILE A 158 -10.83 -14.69 2.89
C ILE A 158 -11.39 -13.63 3.85
N TRP A 159 -12.12 -12.67 3.31
CA TRP A 159 -12.57 -11.47 4.02
C TRP A 159 -14.00 -11.05 3.65
N THR A 160 -14.74 -10.52 4.63
CA THR A 160 -15.94 -9.70 4.43
C THR A 160 -16.17 -8.75 5.62
N LYS A 161 -17.12 -7.81 5.49
CA LYS A 161 -17.67 -7.01 6.58
C LYS A 161 -19.19 -7.11 6.59
N VAL A 162 -19.75 -7.52 7.72
CA VAL A 162 -21.21 -7.49 7.93
C VAL A 162 -21.62 -6.09 8.41
N SER A 163 -22.75 -5.60 7.92
CA SER A 163 -23.39 -4.37 8.39
C SER A 163 -24.67 -4.75 9.15
N PRO A 164 -24.59 -4.93 10.47
CA PRO A 164 -25.75 -5.24 11.29
C PRO A 164 -26.57 -3.98 11.63
N PRO A 165 -27.77 -4.13 12.24
CA PRO A 165 -28.49 -3.01 12.84
C PRO A 165 -27.66 -2.28 13.94
N PRO A 166 -27.95 -1.01 14.23
CA PRO A 166 -27.34 -0.30 15.35
C PRO A 166 -27.49 -1.02 16.70
N GLU A 167 -26.56 -0.79 17.62
CA GLU A 167 -26.53 -1.38 18.98
C GLU A 167 -26.48 -2.93 19.04
N THR A 168 -26.16 -3.59 17.91
CA THR A 168 -25.91 -5.04 17.85
C THR A 168 -24.71 -5.44 18.74
N ALA A 169 -24.79 -6.63 19.35
CA ALA A 169 -23.69 -7.27 20.07
C ALA A 169 -22.94 -8.27 19.16
N SER A 170 -21.76 -8.74 19.55
CA SER A 170 -20.98 -9.70 18.75
C SER A 170 -21.76 -11.00 18.45
N PHE A 171 -21.72 -11.47 17.21
CA PHE A 171 -22.49 -12.61 16.69
C PHE A 171 -21.66 -13.50 15.77
N TYR A 172 -22.10 -14.73 15.53
CA TYR A 172 -21.40 -15.67 14.66
C TYR A 172 -21.78 -15.49 13.18
N VAL A 173 -20.74 -15.38 12.34
CA VAL A 173 -20.82 -15.47 10.88
C VAL A 173 -20.28 -16.83 10.46
N ARG A 174 -21.04 -17.54 9.63
CA ARG A 174 -20.61 -18.79 9.00
C ARG A 174 -19.87 -18.48 7.70
N TYR A 175 -18.85 -19.28 7.38
CA TYR A 175 -18.27 -19.33 6.04
C TYR A 175 -18.37 -20.75 5.47
N ASP A 176 -18.55 -20.85 4.15
CA ASP A 176 -18.59 -22.07 3.36
C ASP A 176 -17.63 -21.95 2.17
N ILE A 177 -16.96 -23.05 1.82
CA ILE A 177 -15.94 -23.14 0.77
C ILE A 177 -16.32 -24.27 -0.19
N SER A 178 -16.18 -24.06 -1.50
CA SER A 178 -16.41 -25.07 -2.54
C SER A 178 -15.33 -25.07 -3.61
N LEU A 179 -15.28 -26.15 -4.39
CA LEU A 179 -14.56 -26.22 -5.66
C LEU A 179 -15.41 -25.75 -6.84
N SER A 180 -16.74 -25.60 -6.65
CA SER A 180 -17.66 -25.11 -7.69
C SER A 180 -18.74 -24.17 -7.12
N ALA A 181 -19.10 -23.20 -7.94
CA ALA A 181 -20.25 -22.32 -7.72
C ALA A 181 -21.14 -22.39 -8.97
N THR A 182 -22.43 -22.09 -8.82
CA THR A 182 -23.32 -21.97 -9.97
C THR A 182 -22.81 -20.84 -10.86
N GLU A 183 -22.40 -21.23 -12.07
CA GLU A 183 -21.63 -20.41 -13.03
C GLU A 183 -22.24 -19.01 -13.28
N PRO A 184 -21.41 -18.03 -13.69
CA PRO A 184 -21.89 -16.75 -14.16
C PRO A 184 -22.85 -16.93 -15.34
N ASP A 185 -23.78 -15.99 -15.51
CA ASP A 185 -24.48 -15.89 -16.80
C ASP A 185 -23.44 -15.53 -17.89
N SER A 186 -23.08 -16.53 -18.70
CA SER A 186 -22.08 -16.39 -19.76
C SER A 186 -22.44 -15.38 -20.87
N SER A 187 -23.67 -14.84 -20.88
CA SER A 187 -24.04 -13.71 -21.73
C SER A 187 -23.69 -12.34 -21.13
N LEU A 188 -23.24 -12.30 -19.87
CA LEU A 188 -22.94 -11.12 -19.07
C LEU A 188 -21.54 -11.23 -18.43
N PRO A 189 -20.48 -10.69 -19.06
CA PRO A 189 -19.13 -10.67 -18.48
C PRO A 189 -19.12 -10.06 -17.06
N GLY A 190 -18.49 -10.74 -16.10
CA GLY A 190 -18.49 -10.35 -14.69
C GLY A 190 -19.78 -10.66 -13.91
N SER A 191 -20.72 -11.42 -14.48
CA SER A 191 -21.98 -11.81 -13.83
C SER A 191 -21.75 -12.51 -12.47
N PRO A 192 -22.59 -12.22 -11.44
CA PRO A 192 -22.44 -12.83 -10.13
C PRO A 192 -22.66 -14.35 -10.16
N PHE A 193 -21.64 -15.12 -9.74
CA PHE A 193 -21.86 -16.44 -9.15
C PHE A 193 -22.98 -16.34 -8.10
N SER A 194 -24.05 -17.12 -8.30
CA SER A 194 -25.30 -16.95 -7.56
C SER A 194 -25.34 -17.74 -6.24
N LYS A 195 -24.63 -18.88 -6.18
CA LYS A 195 -24.57 -19.77 -5.03
C LYS A 195 -23.37 -20.72 -5.11
N LEU A 196 -22.84 -21.17 -3.98
CA LEU A 196 -21.99 -22.36 -3.91
C LEU A 196 -22.80 -23.64 -4.21
N GLU A 197 -22.18 -24.63 -4.84
CA GLU A 197 -22.82 -25.93 -5.11
C GLU A 197 -22.72 -26.89 -3.91
N THR A 198 -21.51 -27.39 -3.64
CA THR A 198 -21.23 -28.36 -2.58
C THR A 198 -20.16 -27.81 -1.65
N SER A 199 -20.52 -27.51 -0.40
CA SER A 199 -19.55 -27.04 0.61
C SER A 199 -18.59 -28.18 0.98
N ILE A 200 -17.32 -28.07 0.59
CA ILE A 200 -16.26 -29.02 0.95
C ILE A 200 -15.70 -28.76 2.36
N ARG A 201 -15.88 -27.52 2.86
CA ARG A 201 -15.40 -27.07 4.16
C ARG A 201 -16.22 -25.88 4.61
N SER A 202 -16.51 -25.83 5.91
CA SER A 202 -17.19 -24.69 6.52
C SER A 202 -16.69 -24.43 7.93
N GLY A 203 -16.95 -23.23 8.44
CA GLY A 203 -16.64 -22.85 9.81
C GLY A 203 -17.49 -21.68 10.29
N VAL A 204 -17.28 -21.26 11.53
CA VAL A 204 -17.91 -20.07 12.11
C VAL A 204 -16.86 -19.18 12.75
N VAL A 205 -17.10 -17.87 12.71
CA VAL A 205 -16.24 -16.83 13.24
C VAL A 205 -17.11 -15.86 14.04
N LEU A 206 -16.71 -15.51 15.25
CA LEU A 206 -17.38 -14.46 16.02
C LEU A 206 -16.97 -13.09 15.46
N THR A 207 -17.90 -12.17 15.29
CA THR A 207 -17.55 -10.79 14.91
C THR A 207 -18.46 -9.79 15.60
N GLY A 208 -17.96 -8.59 15.85
CA GLY A 208 -18.61 -7.59 16.68
C GLY A 208 -18.04 -6.18 16.51
N PRO A 209 -18.54 -5.20 17.27
CA PRO A 209 -18.11 -3.81 17.15
C PRO A 209 -16.62 -3.61 17.48
N GLU A 210 -16.02 -4.53 18.24
CA GLU A 210 -14.60 -4.51 18.57
C GLU A 210 -13.70 -4.60 17.33
N VAL A 211 -14.08 -5.39 16.30
CA VAL A 211 -13.42 -5.46 14.98
C VAL A 211 -14.28 -4.85 13.87
N ASP A 212 -15.24 -3.99 14.23
CA ASP A 212 -16.18 -3.33 13.30
C ASP A 212 -16.89 -4.30 12.33
N TYR A 213 -17.29 -5.46 12.87
CA TYR A 213 -18.01 -6.52 12.17
C TYR A 213 -17.29 -7.09 10.93
N THR A 214 -15.97 -6.90 10.88
CA THR A 214 -15.09 -7.55 9.89
C THR A 214 -14.86 -9.02 10.24
N VAL A 215 -14.71 -9.83 9.20
CA VAL A 215 -14.48 -11.28 9.29
C VAL A 215 -13.31 -11.59 8.37
N LYS A 216 -12.19 -12.04 8.94
CA LYS A 216 -10.96 -12.38 8.20
C LYS A 216 -10.40 -13.71 8.70
N ILE A 217 -10.23 -14.68 7.80
CA ILE A 217 -9.72 -16.02 8.10
C ILE A 217 -8.51 -16.32 7.22
N ASP A 218 -7.42 -16.85 7.80
CA ASP A 218 -6.39 -17.54 7.02
C ASP A 218 -6.81 -18.99 6.81
N LEU A 219 -7.27 -19.32 5.61
CA LEU A 219 -7.88 -20.61 5.30
C LEU A 219 -6.79 -21.63 4.95
N THR A 220 -6.23 -22.28 5.97
CA THR A 220 -5.08 -23.19 5.86
C THR A 220 -5.44 -24.64 5.53
N GLY A 221 -4.57 -25.37 4.82
CA GLY A 221 -4.81 -26.75 4.39
C GLY A 221 -5.65 -26.84 3.12
N LEU A 222 -5.26 -26.06 2.10
CA LEU A 222 -5.78 -26.09 0.74
C LEU A 222 -4.78 -26.75 -0.21
N ASP A 223 -5.24 -27.20 -1.37
CA ASP A 223 -4.41 -27.71 -2.45
C ASP A 223 -3.78 -26.55 -3.26
N PRO A 224 -2.54 -26.69 -3.76
CA PRO A 224 -1.87 -25.66 -4.56
C PRO A 224 -2.44 -25.55 -5.99
N LYS A 225 -2.38 -24.34 -6.56
CA LYS A 225 -2.88 -23.97 -7.92
C LYS A 225 -4.40 -24.14 -8.11
N THR A 226 -5.16 -24.32 -7.03
CA THR A 226 -6.58 -24.68 -7.06
C THR A 226 -7.46 -23.44 -6.92
N VAL A 227 -8.51 -23.37 -7.76
CA VAL A 227 -9.56 -22.37 -7.65
C VAL A 227 -10.56 -22.82 -6.58
N TYR A 228 -10.89 -21.91 -5.66
CA TYR A 228 -11.90 -22.12 -4.64
C TYR A 228 -12.94 -20.99 -4.67
N TYR A 229 -14.19 -21.35 -4.38
CA TYR A 229 -15.29 -20.41 -4.19
C TYR A 229 -15.65 -20.33 -2.71
N PHE A 230 -15.98 -19.14 -2.22
CA PHE A 230 -16.30 -18.91 -0.82
C PHE A 230 -17.52 -18.00 -0.65
N GLN A 231 -18.30 -18.25 0.40
CA GLN A 231 -19.49 -17.45 0.72
C GLN A 231 -19.65 -17.37 2.24
N PHE A 232 -20.07 -16.21 2.73
CA PHE A 232 -20.40 -15.99 4.13
C PHE A 232 -21.92 -15.97 4.34
N SER A 233 -22.37 -16.32 5.54
CA SER A 233 -23.77 -16.17 5.94
C SER A 233 -23.92 -15.77 7.40
N ALA A 234 -24.98 -15.00 7.69
CA ALA A 234 -25.32 -14.50 9.02
C ALA A 234 -26.82 -14.72 9.30
N PRO A 235 -27.24 -14.92 10.57
CA PRO A 235 -28.66 -15.02 10.93
C PRO A 235 -29.41 -13.74 10.55
N SER A 236 -30.56 -13.86 9.88
CA SER A 236 -31.34 -12.68 9.45
C SER A 236 -31.94 -11.90 10.62
N ASN A 237 -32.06 -12.52 11.80
CA ASN A 237 -32.41 -11.84 13.04
C ASN A 237 -31.37 -12.14 14.13
N ILE A 238 -30.39 -11.23 14.28
CA ILE A 238 -29.35 -11.28 15.32
C ILE A 238 -29.92 -10.90 16.70
N ALA A 239 -30.97 -10.07 16.75
CA ALA A 239 -31.53 -9.56 18.00
C ALA A 239 -32.27 -10.63 18.83
N ASP A 240 -32.91 -11.62 18.19
CA ASP A 240 -33.58 -12.75 18.86
C ASP A 240 -32.68 -13.99 18.95
N HIS A 241 -31.42 -13.83 19.39
CA HIS A 241 -30.41 -14.90 19.59
C HIS A 241 -30.77 -15.94 20.69
N LYS A 242 -32.03 -16.37 20.75
CA LYS A 242 -32.52 -17.45 21.60
C LYS A 242 -32.15 -18.80 21.01
N TYR A 243 -31.27 -19.52 21.70
CA TYR A 243 -30.85 -20.89 21.38
C TYR A 243 -32.03 -21.78 20.94
N GLY A 244 -31.83 -22.52 19.84
CA GLY A 244 -32.77 -23.56 19.39
C GLY A 244 -33.90 -23.11 18.46
N LYS A 245 -33.99 -21.83 18.08
CA LYS A 245 -34.87 -21.39 16.98
C LYS A 245 -34.21 -21.57 15.60
N PRO A 246 -34.96 -21.93 14.55
CA PRO A 246 -34.49 -21.75 13.18
C PRO A 246 -34.53 -20.27 12.80
N HIS A 247 -33.46 -19.78 12.18
CA HIS A 247 -33.37 -18.44 11.61
C HIS A 247 -33.12 -18.56 10.10
N SER A 248 -33.72 -17.68 9.29
CA SER A 248 -33.26 -17.48 7.91
C SER A 248 -31.81 -16.99 7.90
N LEU A 249 -31.09 -17.24 6.81
CA LEU A 249 -29.74 -16.74 6.60
C LEU A 249 -29.74 -15.63 5.54
N VAL A 250 -29.05 -14.54 5.84
CA VAL A 250 -28.58 -13.60 4.82
C VAL A 250 -27.21 -14.10 4.36
N PHE A 251 -26.96 -14.06 3.05
CA PHE A 251 -25.71 -14.50 2.43
C PHE A 251 -24.94 -13.32 1.84
N SER A 252 -23.61 -13.44 1.81
CA SER A 252 -22.76 -12.55 1.01
C SER A 252 -22.88 -12.87 -0.48
N PRO A 253 -22.38 -12.00 -1.37
CA PRO A 253 -21.96 -12.44 -2.70
C PRO A 253 -21.00 -13.63 -2.60
N VAL A 254 -21.06 -14.55 -3.56
CA VAL A 254 -20.02 -15.58 -3.71
C VAL A 254 -18.74 -14.90 -4.22
N GLY A 255 -17.63 -15.20 -3.56
CA GLY A 255 -16.28 -14.86 -4.00
C GLY A 255 -15.56 -16.06 -4.61
N GLN A 256 -14.55 -15.77 -5.43
CA GLN A 256 -13.62 -16.70 -6.06
C GLN A 256 -12.20 -16.34 -5.63
N THR A 257 -11.35 -17.35 -5.50
CA THR A 257 -9.93 -17.21 -5.18
C THR A 257 -9.12 -18.36 -5.77
N LYS A 258 -7.79 -18.23 -5.74
CA LYS A 258 -6.85 -19.22 -6.32
C LYS A 258 -5.62 -19.32 -5.43
N THR A 259 -5.26 -20.54 -5.01
CA THR A 259 -4.00 -20.80 -4.29
C THR A 259 -2.81 -20.73 -5.23
N LEU A 260 -1.63 -20.43 -4.69
CA LEU A 260 -0.39 -20.40 -5.48
C LEU A 260 0.11 -21.82 -5.78
N PRO A 261 1.01 -22.00 -6.76
CA PRO A 261 1.90 -23.17 -6.82
C PRO A 261 2.78 -23.30 -5.57
N THR A 262 3.32 -24.49 -5.31
CA THR A 262 4.46 -24.64 -4.39
C THR A 262 5.72 -24.05 -5.02
N LYS A 263 6.66 -23.54 -4.22
CA LYS A 263 7.82 -22.77 -4.72
C LYS A 263 8.76 -23.51 -5.67
N ASP A 264 8.73 -24.83 -5.70
CA ASP A 264 9.62 -25.64 -6.54
C ASP A 264 8.88 -26.26 -7.75
N ASP A 265 7.63 -25.88 -7.98
CA ASP A 265 6.80 -26.34 -9.10
C ASP A 265 7.32 -25.83 -10.47
N PRO A 266 7.76 -26.72 -11.38
CA PRO A 266 8.26 -26.34 -12.70
C PRO A 266 7.16 -26.23 -13.77
N THR A 267 5.89 -26.50 -13.43
CA THR A 267 4.78 -26.55 -14.42
C THR A 267 4.16 -25.19 -14.74
N ILE A 268 4.59 -24.13 -14.05
CA ILE A 268 4.10 -22.76 -14.24
C ILE A 268 4.85 -22.12 -15.41
N SER A 269 4.21 -22.07 -16.57
CA SER A 269 4.77 -21.48 -17.80
C SER A 269 4.49 -19.97 -17.94
N SER A 270 3.42 -19.46 -17.30
CA SER A 270 3.10 -18.04 -17.26
C SER A 270 2.24 -17.66 -16.05
N VAL A 271 2.32 -16.39 -15.63
CA VAL A 271 1.46 -15.74 -14.62
C VAL A 271 1.12 -14.33 -15.10
N GLN A 272 -0.09 -13.85 -14.78
CA GLN A 272 -0.55 -12.52 -15.16
C GLN A 272 -0.97 -11.69 -13.95
N PHE A 273 -0.34 -10.53 -13.76
CA PHE A 273 -0.69 -9.55 -12.73
C PHE A 273 -1.43 -8.36 -13.33
N ALA A 274 -2.44 -7.86 -12.62
CA ALA A 274 -2.90 -6.49 -12.76
C ALA A 274 -2.29 -5.64 -11.64
N VAL A 275 -1.60 -4.54 -11.97
CA VAL A 275 -0.86 -3.70 -11.03
C VAL A 275 -1.48 -2.31 -10.97
N VAL A 276 -1.79 -1.87 -9.76
CA VAL A 276 -2.59 -0.67 -9.45
C VAL A 276 -2.06 0.05 -8.21
N SER A 277 -2.30 1.35 -8.13
CA SER A 277 -2.10 2.18 -6.94
C SER A 277 -3.06 3.39 -6.98
N CYS A 278 -3.05 4.22 -5.94
CA CYS A 278 -3.52 5.61 -6.02
C CYS A 278 -5.00 5.73 -6.43
N SER A 279 -5.84 5.26 -5.50
CA SER A 279 -7.27 5.03 -5.67
C SER A 279 -8.15 6.11 -5.03
N ASN A 280 -7.79 7.39 -5.14
CA ASN A 280 -8.54 8.50 -4.50
C ASN A 280 -10.02 8.51 -4.94
N TRP A 281 -10.89 7.97 -4.07
CA TRP A 281 -12.32 7.71 -4.34
C TRP A 281 -13.10 8.99 -4.67
N PRO A 282 -12.90 10.13 -3.98
CA PRO A 282 -13.47 11.42 -4.38
C PRO A 282 -13.16 11.86 -5.82
N ARG A 283 -12.00 11.49 -6.37
CA ARG A 283 -11.51 12.02 -7.65
C ARG A 283 -12.04 11.26 -8.86
N GLY A 284 -12.55 10.04 -8.70
CA GLY A 284 -13.15 9.29 -9.81
C GLY A 284 -13.95 8.05 -9.40
N PHE A 285 -14.70 7.53 -10.36
CA PHE A 285 -15.26 6.18 -10.33
C PHE A 285 -14.19 5.16 -10.71
N PHE A 286 -14.21 3.99 -10.08
CA PHE A 286 -13.18 2.97 -10.22
C PHE A 286 -13.33 2.10 -11.48
N ASN A 287 -13.45 2.75 -12.64
CA ASN A 287 -13.55 2.09 -13.95
C ASN A 287 -12.40 1.08 -14.18
N VAL A 288 -11.20 1.34 -13.63
CA VAL A 288 -10.06 0.43 -13.64
C VAL A 288 -10.43 -0.94 -13.07
N TYR A 289 -11.08 -0.97 -11.91
CA TYR A 289 -11.44 -2.23 -11.24
C TYR A 289 -12.51 -3.01 -11.99
N SER A 290 -13.50 -2.34 -12.60
CA SER A 290 -14.46 -3.01 -13.49
C SER A 290 -13.81 -3.54 -14.78
N SER A 291 -12.79 -2.84 -15.30
CA SER A 291 -12.05 -3.24 -16.50
C SER A 291 -11.15 -4.45 -16.24
N ILE A 292 -10.46 -4.50 -15.09
CA ILE A 292 -9.70 -5.66 -14.63
C ILE A 292 -10.63 -6.83 -14.25
N ALA A 293 -11.80 -6.57 -13.66
CA ALA A 293 -12.77 -7.61 -13.30
C ALA A 293 -13.32 -8.37 -14.53
N ALA A 294 -13.33 -7.72 -15.70
CA ALA A 294 -13.71 -8.34 -16.98
C ALA A 294 -12.57 -9.15 -17.66
N ARG A 295 -11.38 -9.25 -17.03
CA ARG A 295 -10.21 -9.98 -17.56
C ARG A 295 -10.06 -11.35 -16.90
N ASP A 296 -10.51 -12.38 -17.59
CA ASP A 296 -10.29 -13.77 -17.16
C ASP A 296 -8.79 -14.09 -17.04
N GLU A 297 -7.95 -13.48 -17.89
CA GLU A 297 -6.52 -13.77 -17.95
C GLU A 297 -5.71 -13.32 -16.73
N VAL A 298 -6.24 -12.47 -15.84
CA VAL A 298 -5.53 -12.00 -14.65
C VAL A 298 -5.56 -13.07 -13.54
N ASP A 299 -4.40 -13.47 -13.02
CA ASP A 299 -4.28 -14.38 -11.87
C ASP A 299 -4.43 -13.66 -10.52
N VAL A 300 -3.76 -12.52 -10.37
CA VAL A 300 -3.60 -11.79 -9.09
C VAL A 300 -3.62 -10.28 -9.33
N VAL A 301 -4.21 -9.54 -8.38
CA VAL A 301 -4.13 -8.07 -8.34
C VAL A 301 -3.03 -7.65 -7.37
N LEU A 302 -2.09 -6.83 -7.82
CA LEU A 302 -1.08 -6.18 -6.98
C LEU A 302 -1.51 -4.73 -6.73
N HIS A 303 -1.76 -4.38 -5.47
CA HIS A 303 -2.03 -3.00 -5.07
C HIS A 303 -0.80 -2.46 -4.33
N LEU A 304 -0.18 -1.44 -4.90
CA LEU A 304 1.12 -0.91 -4.47
C LEU A 304 1.03 0.18 -3.39
N GLY A 305 -0.19 0.56 -3.00
CA GLY A 305 -0.49 1.54 -1.96
C GLY A 305 -1.42 2.65 -2.44
N ASP A 306 -1.81 3.53 -1.52
CA ASP A 306 -2.89 4.51 -1.69
C ASP A 306 -4.24 3.84 -2.02
N TYR A 307 -4.59 2.81 -1.24
CA TYR A 307 -5.91 2.17 -1.31
C TYR A 307 -6.97 3.09 -0.71
N ILE A 308 -6.63 3.88 0.31
CA ILE A 308 -7.41 5.03 0.79
C ILE A 308 -6.63 6.33 0.69
N TYR A 309 -7.35 7.44 0.81
CA TYR A 309 -6.80 8.77 1.15
C TYR A 309 -7.47 9.28 2.41
N GLU A 310 -6.77 10.12 3.16
CA GLU A 310 -7.11 10.63 4.49
C GLU A 310 -7.82 12.00 4.48
N TYR A 311 -7.63 12.80 3.43
CA TYR A 311 -8.15 14.19 3.31
C TYR A 311 -9.66 14.37 3.53
N ARG A 312 -10.08 15.62 3.80
CA ARG A 312 -11.49 16.05 3.74
C ARG A 312 -11.91 16.50 2.33
N ASN A 313 -13.20 16.79 2.17
CA ASN A 313 -13.71 17.43 0.96
C ASN A 313 -13.19 18.87 0.81
N GLY A 314 -13.07 19.36 -0.42
CA GLY A 314 -12.51 20.68 -0.71
C GLY A 314 -10.98 20.78 -0.66
N GLU A 315 -10.27 19.69 -0.38
CA GLU A 315 -8.81 19.56 -0.46
C GLU A 315 -8.43 18.60 -1.60
N TYR A 316 -7.31 17.87 -1.47
CA TYR A 316 -6.93 16.82 -2.41
C TYR A 316 -8.00 15.71 -2.55
N GLY A 317 -8.82 15.54 -1.50
CA GLY A 317 -10.02 14.71 -1.46
C GLY A 317 -11.31 15.39 -1.95
N ASP A 318 -11.26 16.49 -2.72
CA ASP A 318 -12.49 17.09 -3.27
C ASP A 318 -13.17 16.21 -4.33
N GLY A 319 -14.35 15.71 -3.97
CA GLY A 319 -15.26 14.96 -4.84
C GLY A 319 -16.58 15.67 -5.12
N SER A 320 -16.72 16.95 -4.73
CA SER A 320 -17.94 17.76 -4.91
C SER A 320 -18.45 17.76 -6.36
N SER A 321 -17.53 17.76 -7.32
CA SER A 321 -17.79 17.75 -8.76
C SER A 321 -18.48 16.48 -9.29
N ILE A 322 -18.42 15.36 -8.57
CA ILE A 322 -19.05 14.08 -8.94
C ILE A 322 -19.86 13.45 -7.79
N GLY A 323 -20.18 14.22 -6.75
CA GLY A 323 -20.97 13.77 -5.59
C GLY A 323 -20.26 12.78 -4.65
N ARG A 324 -18.95 12.58 -4.80
CA ARG A 324 -18.16 11.59 -4.03
C ARG A 324 -17.44 12.26 -2.85
N ILE A 325 -18.24 12.76 -1.91
CA ILE A 325 -17.74 13.43 -0.68
C ILE A 325 -17.10 12.40 0.27
N PRO A 326 -15.86 12.61 0.76
CA PRO A 326 -15.24 11.79 1.81
C PRO A 326 -16.11 11.56 3.06
N LYS A 327 -16.06 10.35 3.61
CA LYS A 327 -16.62 9.98 4.92
C LYS A 327 -15.50 9.51 5.87
N PRO A 328 -15.44 10.00 7.12
CA PRO A 328 -16.05 11.25 7.56
C PRO A 328 -15.48 12.44 6.76
N ASP A 329 -16.22 13.54 6.64
CA ASP A 329 -15.73 14.76 5.98
C ASP A 329 -14.81 15.57 6.91
N ARG A 330 -13.61 15.00 7.11
CA ARG A 330 -12.47 15.52 7.87
C ARG A 330 -11.20 14.77 7.46
N GLU A 331 -10.05 15.29 7.85
CA GLU A 331 -8.78 14.55 7.89
C GLU A 331 -8.88 13.40 8.92
N LEU A 332 -8.39 12.20 8.59
CA LEU A 332 -8.49 11.03 9.46
C LEU A 332 -7.52 11.09 10.65
N LEU A 333 -7.94 10.62 11.83
CA LEU A 333 -7.05 10.58 13.00
C LEU A 333 -7.35 9.38 13.92
N THR A 334 -8.62 9.07 14.15
CA THR A 334 -9.03 7.98 15.04
C THR A 334 -9.37 6.71 14.25
N LEU A 335 -9.32 5.56 14.93
CA LEU A 335 -9.72 4.27 14.36
C LEU A 335 -11.14 4.30 13.76
N GLY A 336 -12.06 5.10 14.33
CA GLY A 336 -13.39 5.29 13.78
C GLY A 336 -13.40 6.02 12.44
N ASP A 337 -12.53 7.02 12.26
CA ASP A 337 -12.42 7.76 11.00
C ASP A 337 -11.85 6.85 9.88
N TYR A 338 -10.79 6.08 10.17
CA TYR A 338 -10.20 5.14 9.19
C TYR A 338 -11.15 3.99 8.81
N ARG A 339 -11.87 3.42 9.78
CA ARG A 339 -12.89 2.38 9.51
C ARG A 339 -13.98 2.89 8.57
N GLU A 340 -14.51 4.09 8.83
CA GLU A 340 -15.52 4.73 7.98
C GLU A 340 -14.98 5.04 6.57
N ARG A 341 -13.70 5.45 6.44
CA ARG A 341 -13.07 5.66 5.13
C ARG A 341 -12.90 4.37 4.33
N HIS A 342 -12.36 3.30 4.94
CA HIS A 342 -12.25 2.00 4.28
C HIS A 342 -13.63 1.40 3.95
N ALA A 343 -14.65 1.63 4.81
CA ALA A 343 -16.03 1.27 4.53
C ALA A 343 -16.55 1.98 3.28
N GLN A 344 -16.46 3.31 3.22
CA GLN A 344 -16.84 4.11 2.06
C GLN A 344 -16.19 3.63 0.77
N TYR A 345 -14.88 3.37 0.78
CA TYR A 345 -14.18 2.93 -0.41
C TYR A 345 -14.74 1.57 -0.87
N LYS A 346 -14.97 0.65 0.07
CA LYS A 346 -15.61 -0.65 -0.19
C LYS A 346 -17.13 -0.59 -0.42
N GLU A 347 -17.80 0.56 -0.37
CA GLU A 347 -19.15 0.73 -0.92
C GLU A 347 -19.13 0.76 -2.47
N ASP A 348 -17.98 0.90 -3.14
CA ASP A 348 -17.93 0.99 -4.60
C ASP A 348 -18.06 -0.37 -5.31
N GLU A 349 -19.05 -0.45 -6.20
CA GLU A 349 -19.43 -1.67 -6.94
C GLU A 349 -18.32 -2.21 -7.84
N ASP A 350 -17.48 -1.35 -8.45
CA ASP A 350 -16.37 -1.82 -9.31
C ASP A 350 -15.28 -2.51 -8.46
N LEU A 351 -14.98 -1.93 -7.29
CA LEU A 351 -13.99 -2.43 -6.35
C LEU A 351 -14.46 -3.75 -5.71
N GLN A 352 -15.74 -3.85 -5.35
CA GLN A 352 -16.34 -5.12 -4.92
C GLN A 352 -16.29 -6.18 -6.02
N SER A 353 -16.51 -5.79 -7.27
CA SER A 353 -16.49 -6.70 -8.43
C SER A 353 -15.10 -7.29 -8.69
N LEU A 354 -14.02 -6.53 -8.46
CA LEU A 354 -12.67 -7.07 -8.58
C LEU A 354 -12.25 -7.89 -7.34
N HIS A 355 -12.53 -7.41 -6.12
CA HIS A 355 -12.18 -8.11 -4.88
C HIS A 355 -12.79 -9.51 -4.77
N ARG A 356 -13.99 -9.71 -5.31
CA ARG A 356 -14.68 -11.00 -5.27
C ARG A 356 -14.22 -11.99 -6.35
N LEU A 357 -13.48 -11.59 -7.38
CA LEU A 357 -13.11 -12.46 -8.50
C LEU A 357 -11.65 -12.91 -8.45
N LYS A 358 -10.74 -12.05 -7.97
CA LYS A 358 -9.30 -12.27 -8.00
C LYS A 358 -8.71 -12.17 -6.57
N PRO A 359 -7.68 -12.94 -6.21
CA PRO A 359 -6.91 -12.69 -5.00
C PRO A 359 -6.07 -11.42 -5.13
N TRP A 360 -5.97 -10.65 -4.05
CA TRP A 360 -5.15 -9.43 -3.98
C TRP A 360 -3.90 -9.63 -3.13
N ILE A 361 -2.78 -9.06 -3.58
CA ILE A 361 -1.57 -8.85 -2.78
C ILE A 361 -1.43 -7.33 -2.63
N VAL A 362 -1.55 -6.86 -1.39
CA VAL A 362 -1.63 -5.42 -1.08
C VAL A 362 -0.47 -4.95 -0.21
N ILE A 363 -0.01 -3.74 -0.44
CA ILE A 363 0.94 -3.03 0.41
C ILE A 363 0.42 -1.60 0.63
N TRP A 364 0.81 -0.95 1.72
CA TRP A 364 0.46 0.45 1.97
C TRP A 364 1.49 1.39 1.33
N ASP A 365 1.06 2.61 1.01
CA ASP A 365 1.93 3.76 0.82
C ASP A 365 1.82 4.69 2.05
N ASP A 366 1.83 6.02 1.85
CA ASP A 366 1.65 7.01 2.90
C ASP A 366 0.19 7.38 3.17
N HIS A 367 -0.69 7.49 2.16
CA HIS A 367 -2.09 7.94 2.37
C HIS A 367 -3.00 6.91 3.07
N GLU A 368 -2.53 5.68 3.28
CA GLU A 368 -3.06 4.80 4.34
C GLU A 368 -3.01 5.43 5.74
N PHE A 369 -2.10 6.39 5.95
CA PHE A 369 -1.81 7.09 7.18
C PHE A 369 -2.00 8.61 7.02
N VAL A 370 -1.08 9.26 6.31
CA VAL A 370 -1.03 10.69 5.95
C VAL A 370 0.08 10.92 4.92
N ASP A 371 -0.16 11.83 3.97
CA ASP A 371 0.80 12.54 3.09
C ASP A 371 2.27 12.61 3.64
N ASP A 372 3.25 12.20 2.83
CA ASP A 372 4.71 12.22 3.09
C ASP A 372 5.19 11.43 4.34
N ILE A 373 4.41 10.45 4.85
CA ILE A 373 4.80 9.72 6.09
C ILE A 373 6.13 8.97 5.92
N SER A 374 7.04 9.21 6.87
CA SER A 374 8.43 8.79 6.82
C SER A 374 8.82 8.08 8.11
N GLY A 375 8.40 6.82 8.29
CA GLY A 375 8.70 6.00 9.47
C GLY A 375 7.93 6.38 10.75
N PHE A 376 7.69 5.39 11.61
CA PHE A 376 6.88 5.55 12.83
C PHE A 376 7.38 6.67 13.76
N PHE A 377 8.69 6.73 13.98
CA PHE A 377 9.36 7.70 14.88
C PHE A 377 9.96 8.91 14.14
N ASN A 378 10.17 8.80 12.82
CA ASN A 378 10.97 9.74 12.04
C ASN A 378 10.15 10.83 11.34
N SER A 379 8.83 10.64 11.22
CA SER A 379 7.89 11.57 10.59
C SER A 379 7.78 12.92 11.31
N ALA A 380 7.56 14.00 10.56
CA ALA A 380 7.43 15.36 11.13
C ALA A 380 6.23 15.51 12.10
N HIS A 381 5.19 14.71 11.90
CA HIS A 381 3.94 14.67 12.68
C HIS A 381 4.05 13.84 13.97
N SER A 382 5.22 13.80 14.62
CA SER A 382 5.56 12.79 15.66
C SER A 382 4.69 12.77 16.93
N ASN A 383 3.89 13.82 17.20
CA ASN A 383 2.89 13.80 18.27
C ASN A 383 1.55 13.18 17.83
N GLU A 384 1.25 13.24 16.53
CA GLU A 384 0.01 12.76 15.92
C GLU A 384 0.16 11.30 15.47
N THR A 385 1.36 10.89 15.01
CA THR A 385 1.67 9.50 14.61
C THR A 385 1.37 8.48 15.70
N LEU A 386 1.59 8.83 16.98
CA LEU A 386 1.29 7.99 18.14
C LEU A 386 -0.17 7.57 18.25
N ILE A 387 -1.10 8.32 17.66
CA ILE A 387 -2.53 8.00 17.58
C ILE A 387 -2.88 7.53 16.16
N ARG A 388 -2.40 8.25 15.15
CA ARG A 388 -2.72 8.06 13.73
C ARG A 388 -2.24 6.71 13.20
N ILE A 389 -0.97 6.33 13.43
CA ILE A 389 -0.42 5.09 12.85
C ILE A 389 -1.11 3.84 13.43
N PRO A 390 -1.25 3.64 14.76
CA PRO A 390 -1.96 2.48 15.29
C PRO A 390 -3.44 2.39 14.87
N ALA A 391 -4.10 3.54 14.64
CA ALA A 391 -5.45 3.58 14.11
C ALA A 391 -5.51 3.11 12.64
N ALA A 392 -4.65 3.66 11.80
CA ALA A 392 -4.52 3.33 10.38
C ALA A 392 -4.11 1.86 10.15
N MET A 393 -3.00 1.40 10.74
CA MET A 393 -2.54 0.00 10.62
C MET A 393 -3.65 -0.98 10.97
N ARG A 394 -4.36 -0.72 12.07
CA ARG A 394 -5.44 -1.58 12.54
C ARG A 394 -6.62 -1.59 11.57
N ALA A 395 -7.05 -0.44 11.06
CA ALA A 395 -8.13 -0.37 10.09
C ALA A 395 -7.76 -1.07 8.77
N TYR A 396 -6.52 -0.88 8.30
CA TYR A 396 -5.95 -1.55 7.13
C TYR A 396 -5.97 -3.09 7.31
N PHE A 397 -5.51 -3.61 8.46
CA PHE A 397 -5.59 -5.03 8.77
C PHE A 397 -7.02 -5.55 8.99
N GLU A 398 -7.94 -4.75 9.52
CA GLU A 398 -9.36 -5.12 9.68
C GLU A 398 -10.09 -5.18 8.32
N TYR A 399 -9.76 -4.29 7.37
CA TYR A 399 -10.47 -4.14 6.09
C TYR A 399 -9.83 -4.85 4.89
N LEU A 400 -8.54 -5.11 4.85
CA LEU A 400 -7.88 -5.73 3.69
C LEU A 400 -7.56 -7.23 3.90
N PRO A 401 -7.57 -8.04 2.82
CA PRO A 401 -7.32 -9.48 2.89
C PRO A 401 -5.81 -9.82 2.98
N ILE A 402 -5.08 -9.11 3.85
CA ILE A 402 -3.64 -9.26 4.10
C ILE A 402 -3.39 -10.02 5.40
N ARG A 403 -2.31 -10.82 5.48
CA ARG A 403 -1.86 -11.42 6.76
C ARG A 403 -1.16 -10.39 7.64
N VAL A 404 -1.35 -10.55 8.94
CA VAL A 404 -0.42 -10.02 9.95
C VAL A 404 0.74 -11.01 10.05
N GLN A 405 1.99 -10.53 9.97
CA GLN A 405 3.15 -11.41 10.10
C GLN A 405 3.34 -11.87 11.55
N LYS A 406 3.90 -13.07 11.77
CA LYS A 406 4.06 -13.62 13.13
C LYS A 406 4.93 -12.75 14.06
N ASN A 407 5.81 -11.91 13.51
CA ASN A 407 6.67 -11.01 14.26
C ASN A 407 6.00 -9.66 14.60
N PHE A 408 4.78 -9.39 14.08
CA PHE A 408 4.05 -8.14 14.28
C PHE A 408 3.48 -8.06 15.71
N HIS A 409 4.35 -7.88 16.71
CA HIS A 409 4.00 -7.88 18.12
C HIS A 409 3.42 -6.53 18.58
N TYR A 410 2.40 -6.01 17.88
CA TYR A 410 1.56 -4.94 18.42
C TYR A 410 0.71 -5.47 19.59
N LYS A 411 1.33 -5.58 20.78
CA LYS A 411 0.63 -5.67 22.05
C LYS A 411 -0.06 -4.32 22.27
N PRO A 412 -1.40 -4.22 22.35
CA PRO A 412 -2.06 -2.97 22.68
C PRO A 412 -1.78 -2.63 24.14
N ALA A 413 -0.71 -1.87 24.39
CA ALA A 413 -0.35 -1.40 25.72
C ALA A 413 -1.54 -0.62 26.29
N HIS A 414 -2.05 -1.08 27.43
CA HIS A 414 -3.30 -0.66 28.08
C HIS A 414 -3.74 0.79 27.78
N LEU A 415 -4.66 0.96 26.82
CA LEU A 415 -5.36 2.23 26.57
C LEU A 415 -6.42 2.55 27.67
N SER A 416 -6.07 2.26 28.91
CA SER A 416 -6.69 2.89 30.08
C SER A 416 -6.17 4.32 30.18
N LEU A 417 -6.98 5.29 29.76
CA LEU A 417 -6.74 6.72 29.97
C LEU A 417 -6.79 7.08 31.47
N GLN A 418 -5.73 6.75 32.22
CA GLN A 418 -5.56 7.16 33.60
C GLN A 418 -4.12 7.01 34.12
N SER A 419 -3.73 7.93 35.01
CA SER A 419 -2.42 8.10 35.65
C SER A 419 -1.27 8.58 34.74
N GLN A 420 -0.42 9.43 35.33
CA GLN A 420 0.75 10.02 34.68
C GLN A 420 2.00 9.23 35.10
N ASN A 421 2.75 8.69 34.14
CA ASN A 421 4.16 8.32 34.29
C ASN A 421 4.82 8.41 32.93
N ARG A 422 6.02 9.00 32.85
CA ARG A 422 6.72 9.25 31.57
C ARG A 422 7.70 8.16 31.16
N ASP A 423 7.97 7.21 32.05
CA ASP A 423 9.08 6.26 31.93
C ASP A 423 8.61 4.85 31.52
N LEU A 424 7.63 4.78 30.61
CA LEU A 424 7.36 3.57 29.84
C LEU A 424 8.26 3.56 28.61
N ALA A 425 9.50 3.08 28.79
CA ALA A 425 10.36 2.71 27.68
C ALA A 425 9.62 1.65 26.85
N ILE A 426 9.30 1.99 25.60
CA ILE A 426 8.59 1.09 24.71
C ILE A 426 9.61 0.05 24.24
N GLU A 427 9.57 -1.15 24.81
CA GLU A 427 10.11 -2.36 24.17
C GLU A 427 9.22 -2.67 22.95
N ALA A 428 9.38 -1.82 21.92
CA ALA A 428 8.77 -1.99 20.62
C ALA A 428 9.51 -3.13 19.93
N ASP A 429 8.80 -4.24 19.73
CA ASP A 429 9.25 -5.25 18.80
C ASP A 429 9.43 -4.61 17.42
N GLN A 430 10.61 -4.70 16.83
CA GLN A 430 11.02 -3.84 15.71
C GLN A 430 10.38 -4.25 14.38
N HIS A 431 9.76 -5.44 14.34
CA HIS A 431 9.27 -6.11 13.14
C HIS A 431 7.83 -5.71 12.75
N ASN A 432 7.52 -4.41 12.73
CA ASN A 432 6.18 -3.89 12.39
C ASN A 432 5.91 -3.74 10.87
N GLY A 433 6.72 -4.36 10.01
CA GLY A 433 6.56 -4.29 8.55
C GLY A 433 5.59 -5.32 7.96
N ILE A 434 5.04 -5.02 6.77
CA ILE A 434 4.17 -5.94 6.00
C ILE A 434 4.83 -6.55 4.74
N TYR A 435 6.15 -6.39 4.63
CA TYR A 435 6.93 -6.96 3.53
C TYR A 435 6.94 -8.50 3.55
N ARG A 436 6.99 -9.10 2.36
CA ARG A 436 6.79 -10.55 2.18
C ARG A 436 7.14 -11.02 0.76
N ASN A 437 7.53 -12.29 0.62
CA ASN A 437 7.81 -12.92 -0.66
C ASN A 437 6.69 -13.93 -1.01
N PHE A 438 6.30 -13.99 -2.29
CA PHE A 438 5.35 -14.94 -2.85
C PHE A 438 5.98 -15.73 -3.99
N HIS A 439 5.91 -17.06 -3.92
CA HIS A 439 6.51 -17.94 -4.93
C HIS A 439 5.49 -18.40 -5.96
N PHE A 440 5.75 -18.15 -7.25
CA PHE A 440 4.97 -18.67 -8.36
C PHE A 440 5.70 -19.85 -9.03
N GLY A 441 6.06 -20.85 -8.21
CA GLY A 441 6.87 -21.99 -8.63
C GLY A 441 8.28 -21.56 -9.05
N LYS A 442 8.79 -22.21 -10.10
CA LYS A 442 10.05 -21.82 -10.76
C LYS A 442 9.90 -20.63 -11.72
N LEU A 443 8.70 -20.07 -11.92
CA LEU A 443 8.54 -18.93 -12.83
C LEU A 443 9.05 -17.63 -12.20
N LEU A 444 8.54 -17.25 -11.02
CA LEU A 444 8.96 -16.01 -10.36
C LEU A 444 8.86 -16.07 -8.83
N ASP A 445 9.60 -15.18 -8.19
CA ASP A 445 9.31 -14.68 -6.84
C ASP A 445 8.84 -13.22 -6.89
N LEU A 446 7.86 -12.88 -6.07
CA LEU A 446 7.34 -11.52 -5.89
C LEU A 446 7.63 -11.03 -4.47
N MET A 447 8.58 -10.11 -4.35
CA MET A 447 9.08 -9.54 -3.09
C MET A 447 8.45 -8.17 -2.87
N MET A 448 7.43 -8.11 -2.02
CA MET A 448 6.74 -6.86 -1.65
C MET A 448 7.50 -6.14 -0.54
N LEU A 449 7.80 -4.84 -0.71
CA LEU A 449 8.58 -4.00 0.22
C LEU A 449 7.71 -3.06 1.06
N ASP A 450 8.30 -2.41 2.07
CA ASP A 450 7.61 -1.50 3.00
C ASP A 450 8.45 -0.23 3.17
N THR A 451 8.48 0.62 2.14
CA THR A 451 9.27 1.85 2.15
C THR A 451 8.60 2.95 2.97
N ARG A 452 7.86 2.63 4.04
CA ARG A 452 7.03 3.59 4.79
C ARG A 452 7.18 3.50 6.29
N ILE A 453 6.68 2.44 6.93
CA ILE A 453 6.50 2.43 8.39
C ILE A 453 7.68 1.80 9.12
N HIS A 454 8.26 0.74 8.53
CA HIS A 454 9.14 -0.20 9.21
C HIS A 454 10.51 0.38 9.61
N GLY A 455 11.40 0.67 8.65
CA GLY A 455 12.79 1.07 8.93
C GLY A 455 13.25 2.39 8.30
N ARG A 456 12.33 3.19 7.73
CA ARG A 456 12.63 4.38 6.93
C ARG A 456 13.11 5.59 7.75
N ASP A 457 14.23 6.19 7.36
CA ASP A 457 14.65 7.54 7.79
C ASP A 457 13.71 8.63 7.26
N ARG A 458 13.66 9.80 7.93
CA ARG A 458 12.88 10.95 7.45
C ARG A 458 13.27 11.37 6.03
N SER A 459 12.29 11.68 5.17
CA SER A 459 12.50 12.36 3.89
C SER A 459 13.10 13.76 4.12
N ASP A 460 14.37 13.95 3.80
CA ASP A 460 15.09 15.21 4.06
C ASP A 460 16.26 15.44 3.09
N TRP A 461 16.20 16.50 2.28
CA TRP A 461 17.29 16.89 1.38
C TRP A 461 18.57 17.30 2.10
N ALA A 462 18.51 17.76 3.36
CA ALA A 462 19.70 18.12 4.12
C ALA A 462 20.58 16.91 4.47
N THR A 463 20.05 15.69 4.37
CA THR A 463 20.73 14.43 4.72
C THR A 463 20.82 13.45 3.54
N VAL A 464 20.41 13.83 2.32
CA VAL A 464 20.42 12.94 1.13
C VAL A 464 21.79 12.32 0.80
N LEU A 465 22.88 13.03 1.10
CA LEU A 465 24.26 12.56 0.89
C LEU A 465 24.83 11.76 2.07
N ASN A 466 24.02 11.43 3.09
CA ASN A 466 24.46 10.56 4.18
C ASN A 466 24.45 9.10 3.73
N GLU A 467 25.62 8.45 3.70
CA GLU A 467 25.75 7.04 3.28
C GLU A 467 25.04 6.06 4.23
N ASP A 468 24.82 6.46 5.49
CA ASP A 468 24.14 5.63 6.49
C ASP A 468 22.61 5.58 6.32
N ARG A 469 22.00 6.44 5.47
CA ARG A 469 20.53 6.49 5.36
C ARG A 469 19.92 5.23 4.73
N THR A 470 18.70 4.91 5.16
CA THR A 470 17.93 3.76 4.68
C THR A 470 16.44 4.08 4.50
N ILE A 471 15.84 3.47 3.48
CA ILE A 471 14.39 3.55 3.19
C ILE A 471 13.64 2.29 3.62
N LEU A 472 14.37 1.19 3.84
CA LEU A 472 13.82 -0.12 4.24
C LEU A 472 14.08 -0.43 5.73
N GLY A 473 15.22 0.00 6.27
CA GLY A 473 15.81 -0.58 7.49
C GLY A 473 16.83 -1.68 7.15
N ASP A 474 17.75 -1.94 8.07
CA ASP A 474 18.87 -2.87 7.84
C ASP A 474 18.40 -4.32 7.69
N ASP A 475 17.40 -4.75 8.44
CA ASP A 475 16.86 -6.11 8.43
C ASP A 475 16.03 -6.38 7.16
N GLN A 476 15.22 -5.41 6.71
CA GLN A 476 14.52 -5.52 5.43
C GLN A 476 15.47 -5.42 4.22
N GLU A 477 16.50 -4.56 4.24
CA GLU A 477 17.50 -4.48 3.16
C GLU A 477 18.29 -5.80 3.06
N GLN A 478 18.68 -6.39 4.21
CA GLN A 478 19.29 -7.73 4.27
C GLN A 478 18.34 -8.83 3.78
N TRP A 479 17.07 -8.81 4.22
CA TRP A 479 16.05 -9.77 3.79
C TRP A 479 15.85 -9.74 2.27
N LEU A 480 15.74 -8.56 1.65
CA LEU A 480 15.60 -8.43 0.20
C LEU A 480 16.82 -9.01 -0.53
N VAL A 481 18.04 -8.68 -0.08
CA VAL A 481 19.28 -9.23 -0.64
C VAL A 481 19.36 -10.76 -0.48
N GLN A 482 18.83 -11.31 0.62
CA GLN A 482 18.70 -12.75 0.82
C GLN A 482 17.67 -13.37 -0.12
N GLN A 483 16.46 -12.80 -0.25
CA GLN A 483 15.41 -13.34 -1.13
C GLN A 483 15.82 -13.29 -2.61
N LEU A 484 16.52 -12.24 -3.05
CA LEU A 484 17.08 -12.14 -4.40
C LEU A 484 18.12 -13.25 -4.67
N GLN A 485 18.96 -13.60 -3.69
CA GLN A 485 19.89 -14.72 -3.78
C GLN A 485 19.15 -16.07 -3.78
N GLU A 486 18.25 -16.31 -2.82
CA GLU A 486 17.52 -17.58 -2.67
C GLU A 486 16.63 -17.89 -3.88
N SER A 487 15.99 -16.88 -4.46
CA SER A 487 15.25 -17.00 -5.73
C SER A 487 16.18 -17.38 -6.89
N SER A 488 17.41 -16.85 -6.90
CA SER A 488 18.40 -17.14 -7.94
C SER A 488 18.99 -18.54 -7.81
N ASP A 489 19.37 -18.94 -6.60
CA ASP A 489 19.99 -20.25 -6.30
C ASP A 489 18.97 -21.39 -6.45
N ARG A 490 17.67 -21.13 -6.20
CA ARG A 490 16.56 -22.03 -6.50
C ARG A 490 16.27 -22.17 -8.00
N GLY A 491 16.82 -21.30 -8.85
CA GLY A 491 16.60 -21.28 -10.29
C GLY A 491 15.19 -20.84 -10.68
N ALA A 492 14.65 -19.79 -10.04
CA ALA A 492 13.47 -19.11 -10.56
C ALA A 492 13.84 -18.23 -11.76
N ALA A 493 12.98 -18.17 -12.78
CA ALA A 493 13.26 -17.40 -13.99
C ALA A 493 13.30 -15.89 -13.71
N TRP A 494 12.34 -15.35 -12.94
CA TRP A 494 12.22 -13.91 -12.64
C TRP A 494 12.27 -13.60 -11.14
N ARG A 495 12.77 -12.41 -10.79
CA ARG A 495 12.55 -11.81 -9.46
C ARG A 495 11.80 -10.49 -9.65
N VAL A 496 10.58 -10.40 -9.14
CA VAL A 496 9.77 -9.19 -9.17
C VAL A 496 9.79 -8.54 -7.80
N ILE A 497 10.04 -7.24 -7.75
CA ILE A 497 10.00 -6.43 -6.53
C ILE A 497 8.79 -5.50 -6.65
N GLY A 498 7.87 -5.56 -5.70
CA GLY A 498 6.76 -4.60 -5.60
C GLY A 498 7.05 -3.60 -4.49
N ASN A 499 7.05 -2.30 -4.80
CA ASN A 499 7.20 -1.24 -3.81
C ASN A 499 6.26 -0.07 -4.12
N GLN A 500 6.35 0.95 -3.27
CA GLN A 500 5.55 2.16 -3.27
C GLN A 500 6.09 3.19 -4.27
N VAL A 501 7.33 3.65 -4.03
CA VAL A 501 7.93 4.87 -4.59
C VAL A 501 9.08 4.60 -5.56
N VAL A 502 9.28 5.47 -6.55
CA VAL A 502 10.17 5.27 -7.72
C VAL A 502 11.61 4.92 -7.35
N PHE A 503 12.08 3.78 -7.88
CA PHE A 503 13.39 3.19 -7.62
C PHE A 503 14.48 3.67 -8.59
N ALA A 504 14.12 4.02 -9.82
CA ALA A 504 15.01 4.66 -10.77
C ALA A 504 15.38 6.09 -10.32
N GLN A 505 16.56 6.54 -10.76
CA GLN A 505 17.00 7.92 -10.55
C GLN A 505 16.36 8.84 -11.58
N MET A 506 15.88 10.01 -11.14
CA MET A 506 15.24 11.03 -11.96
C MET A 506 15.97 12.38 -11.81
N ASP A 507 17.18 12.44 -12.37
CA ASP A 507 18.15 13.56 -12.28
C ASP A 507 17.75 14.80 -13.12
N TRP A 508 16.44 15.08 -13.22
CA TRP A 508 15.91 16.11 -14.09
C TRP A 508 16.03 17.52 -13.48
N TRP A 509 17.27 17.95 -13.23
CA TRP A 509 17.71 19.33 -12.98
C TRP A 509 16.96 20.09 -11.87
N GLY A 510 16.37 19.37 -10.91
CA GLY A 510 15.59 19.91 -9.78
C GLY A 510 14.07 19.92 -9.96
N LEU A 511 13.52 19.33 -11.02
CA LEU A 511 12.08 19.44 -11.38
C LEU A 511 11.22 18.21 -11.03
N MET A 512 11.78 17.00 -10.99
CA MET A 512 11.10 15.78 -10.49
C MET A 512 11.93 14.98 -9.48
N PHE A 513 12.94 15.61 -8.86
CA PHE A 513 13.62 15.06 -7.71
C PHE A 513 12.62 14.88 -6.56
N ASN A 514 12.34 13.64 -6.16
CA ASN A 514 11.51 13.33 -5.00
C ASN A 514 12.38 12.85 -3.83
N SER A 515 12.43 13.64 -2.74
CA SER A 515 13.07 13.26 -1.47
C SER A 515 12.37 12.11 -0.76
N ASP A 516 11.14 11.84 -1.19
CA ASP A 516 10.27 10.81 -0.67
C ASP A 516 10.32 9.50 -1.50
N ALA A 517 10.94 9.53 -2.68
CA ALA A 517 11.29 8.34 -3.47
C ALA A 517 12.76 7.93 -3.27
N TRP A 518 13.25 6.93 -4.00
CA TRP A 518 14.62 6.41 -3.80
C TRP A 518 15.74 7.40 -4.16
N ASP A 519 15.45 8.46 -4.92
CA ASP A 519 16.36 9.61 -5.09
C ASP A 519 16.63 10.37 -3.78
N GLY A 520 15.71 10.28 -2.80
CA GLY A 520 15.93 10.73 -1.43
C GLY A 520 16.85 9.82 -0.62
N TYR A 521 17.16 8.60 -1.10
CA TYR A 521 17.90 7.56 -0.38
C TYR A 521 18.96 6.87 -1.28
N PRO A 522 19.83 7.63 -1.98
CA PRO A 522 20.70 7.10 -3.03
C PRO A 522 21.71 6.06 -2.50
N ALA A 523 22.07 6.12 -1.21
CA ALA A 523 22.94 5.14 -0.57
C ALA A 523 22.28 3.74 -0.46
N SER A 524 21.04 3.66 0.01
CA SER A 524 20.28 2.38 0.10
C SER A 524 20.00 1.82 -1.30
N ARG A 525 19.57 2.68 -2.23
CA ARG A 525 19.43 2.34 -3.66
C ARG A 525 20.71 1.72 -4.23
N LYS A 526 21.86 2.34 -3.96
CA LYS A 526 23.19 1.83 -4.36
C LYS A 526 23.52 0.49 -3.71
N ARG A 527 23.30 0.30 -2.40
CA ARG A 527 23.58 -0.97 -1.71
C ARG A 527 22.83 -2.15 -2.32
N ILE A 528 21.57 -1.96 -2.71
CA ILE A 528 20.75 -2.98 -3.40
C ILE A 528 21.30 -3.27 -4.81
N LEU A 529 21.60 -2.24 -5.60
CA LEU A 529 22.18 -2.41 -6.95
C LEU A 529 23.55 -3.10 -6.89
N GLU A 530 24.40 -2.77 -5.92
CA GLU A 530 25.68 -3.42 -5.67
C GLU A 530 25.53 -4.88 -5.20
N ALA A 531 24.47 -5.20 -4.44
CA ALA A 531 24.16 -6.56 -4.06
C ALA A 531 23.71 -7.40 -5.27
N ILE A 532 22.84 -6.87 -6.13
CA ILE A 532 22.38 -7.52 -7.38
C ILE A 532 23.59 -7.80 -8.31
N GLU A 533 24.42 -6.79 -8.56
CA GLU A 533 25.62 -6.87 -9.39
C GLU A 533 26.62 -7.91 -8.84
N LYS A 534 27.01 -7.78 -7.58
CA LYS A 534 28.03 -8.63 -6.93
C LYS A 534 27.60 -10.10 -6.81
N ARG A 535 26.30 -10.36 -6.70
CA ARG A 535 25.72 -11.71 -6.64
C ARG A 535 25.38 -12.26 -8.03
N ASN A 536 25.58 -11.48 -9.10
CA ASN A 536 25.20 -11.79 -10.47
C ASN A 536 23.71 -12.19 -10.61
N VAL A 537 22.84 -11.56 -9.84
CA VAL A 537 21.38 -11.74 -9.95
C VAL A 537 20.91 -11.11 -11.27
N LYS A 538 19.97 -11.78 -11.95
CA LYS A 538 19.42 -11.40 -13.27
C LYS A 538 17.90 -11.39 -13.25
N ASP A 539 17.29 -10.95 -14.35
CA ASP A 539 15.86 -11.04 -14.60
C ASP A 539 15.03 -10.39 -13.47
N VAL A 540 15.46 -9.19 -13.07
CA VAL A 540 14.86 -8.40 -11.99
C VAL A 540 13.93 -7.33 -12.60
N VAL A 541 12.70 -7.27 -12.08
CA VAL A 541 11.68 -6.27 -12.46
C VAL A 541 11.19 -5.58 -11.20
N VAL A 542 11.15 -4.25 -11.18
CA VAL A 542 10.54 -3.43 -10.13
C VAL A 542 9.16 -2.92 -10.59
N LEU A 543 8.20 -2.92 -9.69
CA LEU A 543 6.83 -2.43 -9.87
C LEU A 543 6.50 -1.41 -8.78
N THR A 544 5.96 -0.27 -9.19
CA THR A 544 5.92 0.97 -8.38
C THR A 544 4.61 1.74 -8.56
N GLY A 545 4.16 2.49 -7.56
CA GLY A 545 3.02 3.43 -7.58
C GLY A 545 3.43 4.90 -7.45
N ASP A 546 2.97 5.57 -6.37
CA ASP A 546 3.28 6.97 -5.98
C ASP A 546 2.92 8.06 -7.01
N VAL A 547 3.75 8.26 -8.03
CA VAL A 547 3.82 9.52 -8.83
C VAL A 547 2.62 9.83 -9.77
N HIS A 548 1.52 9.09 -9.68
CA HIS A 548 0.29 9.24 -10.47
C HIS A 548 0.50 9.33 -12.00
N ALA A 549 1.53 8.68 -12.50
CA ALA A 549 2.00 8.72 -13.89
C ALA A 549 2.51 7.34 -14.35
N SER A 550 2.60 7.12 -15.65
CA SER A 550 3.21 5.90 -16.19
C SER A 550 4.64 6.15 -16.62
N LEU A 551 5.60 5.48 -15.99
CA LEU A 551 7.03 5.59 -16.30
C LEU A 551 7.61 4.19 -16.56
N SER A 552 8.60 4.07 -17.44
CA SER A 552 9.42 2.86 -17.48
C SER A 552 10.90 3.19 -17.63
N PHE A 553 11.73 2.45 -16.90
CA PHE A 553 13.17 2.67 -16.83
C PHE A 553 13.94 1.38 -17.07
N ASN A 554 15.07 1.51 -17.76
CA ASN A 554 16.22 0.65 -17.49
C ASN A 554 16.94 1.21 -16.26
N VAL A 555 17.39 0.37 -15.33
CA VAL A 555 18.04 0.84 -14.10
C VAL A 555 19.46 0.30 -14.01
N PRO A 556 20.45 1.06 -14.51
CA PRO A 556 21.86 0.75 -14.34
C PRO A 556 22.38 1.19 -12.97
N LYS A 557 23.54 0.65 -12.58
CA LYS A 557 24.29 1.11 -11.40
C LYS A 557 24.87 2.52 -11.56
N SER A 558 25.26 2.89 -12.79
CA SER A 558 25.72 4.23 -13.16
C SER A 558 25.27 4.56 -14.57
N LEU A 559 24.83 5.80 -14.79
CA LEU A 559 24.48 6.33 -16.12
C LEU A 559 25.72 6.51 -17.00
N GLU A 560 26.92 6.68 -16.42
CA GLU A 560 28.18 6.81 -17.17
C GLU A 560 28.55 5.52 -17.93
N THR A 561 28.14 4.37 -17.41
CA THR A 561 28.45 3.04 -17.95
C THR A 561 27.28 2.41 -18.72
N TYR A 562 26.18 3.14 -18.89
CA TYR A 562 24.94 2.62 -19.45
C TYR A 562 24.79 2.97 -20.94
N ASN A 563 24.44 1.97 -21.75
CA ASN A 563 24.28 2.11 -23.19
C ASN A 563 22.79 2.16 -23.57
N SER A 564 22.24 3.37 -23.68
CA SER A 564 20.82 3.60 -24.01
C SER A 564 20.35 3.09 -25.38
N LYS A 565 21.26 2.60 -26.24
CA LYS A 565 20.91 1.97 -27.52
C LYS A 565 20.74 0.46 -27.44
N THR A 566 21.25 -0.18 -26.39
CA THR A 566 21.24 -1.65 -26.24
C THR A 566 20.65 -2.11 -24.90
N GLY A 567 20.53 -1.24 -23.90
CA GLY A 567 20.19 -1.60 -22.52
C GLY A 567 21.38 -2.13 -21.70
N GLU A 568 22.55 -2.30 -22.31
CA GLU A 568 23.76 -2.80 -21.67
C GLU A 568 24.18 -1.90 -20.49
N GLY A 569 24.56 -2.54 -19.38
CA GLY A 569 24.82 -1.87 -18.09
C GLY A 569 23.59 -1.72 -17.18
N SER A 570 22.37 -2.00 -17.68
CA SER A 570 21.18 -2.12 -16.82
C SER A 570 21.26 -3.37 -15.92
N LEU A 571 20.83 -3.25 -14.67
CA LEU A 571 20.76 -4.37 -13.71
C LEU A 571 19.35 -4.89 -13.47
N LEU A 572 18.34 -4.03 -13.67
CA LEU A 572 16.91 -4.35 -13.59
C LEU A 572 16.11 -3.40 -14.50
N VAL A 573 14.81 -3.67 -14.68
CA VAL A 573 13.87 -2.68 -15.25
C VAL A 573 12.85 -2.27 -14.19
N GLU A 574 12.28 -1.08 -14.34
CA GLU A 574 11.16 -0.59 -13.52
C GLU A 574 9.96 -0.24 -14.40
N PHE A 575 8.75 -0.59 -13.94
CA PHE A 575 7.48 -0.14 -14.50
C PHE A 575 6.63 0.51 -13.40
N VAL A 576 6.36 1.80 -13.56
CA VAL A 576 5.61 2.61 -12.60
C VAL A 576 4.16 2.73 -13.07
N ALA A 577 3.22 2.26 -12.26
CA ALA A 577 1.80 2.22 -12.59
C ALA A 577 1.16 3.62 -12.52
N PRO A 578 0.28 3.99 -13.48
CA PRO A 578 -0.53 5.19 -13.34
C PRO A 578 -1.56 5.01 -12.22
N ALA A 579 -2.00 6.13 -11.64
CA ALA A 579 -3.06 6.12 -10.65
C ALA A 579 -4.38 5.56 -11.19
N VAL A 580 -5.11 4.86 -10.32
CA VAL A 580 -6.48 4.38 -10.56
C VAL A 580 -7.44 5.56 -10.73
N THR A 581 -7.41 6.54 -9.83
CA THR A 581 -8.26 7.75 -9.90
C THR A 581 -7.60 9.03 -9.37
N SER A 582 -6.50 8.96 -8.64
CA SER A 582 -5.80 10.14 -8.10
C SER A 582 -5.36 11.12 -9.20
N PRO A 583 -5.35 12.44 -8.94
CA PRO A 583 -5.02 13.43 -9.96
C PRO A 583 -3.53 13.35 -10.30
N SER A 584 -3.19 13.35 -11.58
CA SER A 584 -1.80 13.32 -12.01
C SER A 584 -1.07 14.60 -11.61
N PRO A 585 0.29 14.62 -11.63
CA PRO A 585 1.05 15.82 -11.31
C PRO A 585 0.63 17.04 -12.14
N LEU A 586 0.08 16.80 -13.34
CA LEU A 586 -0.42 17.82 -14.27
C LEU A 586 -1.87 18.31 -14.02
N GLU A 587 -2.66 17.63 -13.18
CA GLU A 587 -3.91 18.22 -12.63
C GLU A 587 -3.59 19.23 -11.52
N SER A 588 -2.56 18.96 -10.71
CA SER A 588 -2.07 19.88 -9.67
C SER A 588 -1.29 21.06 -10.29
N ILE A 589 -0.32 20.77 -11.15
CA ILE A 589 0.55 21.76 -11.79
C ILE A 589 -0.18 22.37 -13.00
N HIS A 590 -0.61 23.63 -12.85
CA HIS A 590 -1.36 24.43 -13.84
C HIS A 590 -0.57 24.82 -15.12
N ILE A 591 0.16 23.88 -15.73
CA ILE A 591 1.05 24.09 -16.87
C ILE A 591 0.81 23.03 -17.97
N GLY A 592 -0.43 22.53 -18.06
CA GLY A 592 -0.87 21.44 -18.95
C GLY A 592 -0.67 21.64 -20.47
N PHE A 593 -0.13 22.79 -20.91
CA PHE A 593 0.25 23.04 -22.30
C PHE A 593 1.67 22.55 -22.63
N LEU A 594 2.49 22.19 -21.63
CA LEU A 594 3.85 21.69 -21.83
C LEU A 594 3.93 20.16 -21.96
N ASN A 595 2.87 19.40 -21.71
CA ASN A 595 2.91 17.92 -21.62
C ASN A 595 3.57 17.27 -22.86
N PRO A 596 3.19 17.60 -24.11
CA PRO A 596 3.80 16.96 -25.28
C PRO A 596 5.28 17.33 -25.44
N VAL A 597 5.70 18.48 -24.92
CA VAL A 597 7.09 18.93 -24.91
C VAL A 597 7.87 18.19 -23.82
N ALA A 598 7.29 18.00 -22.63
CA ALA A 598 7.85 17.20 -21.55
C ALA A 598 8.05 15.74 -21.96
N GLU A 599 7.00 15.09 -22.44
CA GLU A 599 6.97 13.69 -22.89
C GLU A 599 7.90 13.45 -24.10
N THR A 600 8.14 14.46 -24.93
CA THR A 600 9.12 14.39 -26.04
C THR A 600 10.56 14.64 -25.60
N LEU A 601 10.81 15.43 -24.54
CA LEU A 601 12.15 15.88 -24.17
C LEU A 601 12.80 15.03 -23.08
N PHE A 602 12.10 14.61 -22.02
CA PHE A 602 12.79 14.01 -20.87
C PHE A 602 13.37 12.62 -21.17
N PRO A 603 12.72 11.74 -21.95
CA PRO A 603 13.35 10.51 -22.48
C PRO A 603 14.55 10.76 -23.44
N ARG A 604 14.89 12.02 -23.75
CA ARG A 604 16.10 12.42 -24.50
C ARG A 604 17.17 13.08 -23.62
N LEU A 605 16.83 13.42 -22.38
CA LEU A 605 17.73 14.00 -21.38
C LEU A 605 18.16 12.93 -20.37
N GLU A 606 17.21 12.10 -19.92
CA GLU A 606 17.41 10.92 -19.09
C GLU A 606 17.54 9.68 -19.98
N PRO A 607 18.75 9.21 -20.32
CA PRO A 607 18.96 8.19 -21.36
C PRO A 607 18.38 6.80 -20.99
N HIS A 608 18.06 6.58 -19.73
CA HIS A 608 17.54 5.35 -19.15
C HIS A 608 16.01 5.36 -18.97
N LEU A 609 15.35 6.53 -19.03
CA LEU A 609 13.89 6.67 -19.08
C LEU A 609 13.37 6.27 -20.47
N GLN A 610 12.70 5.11 -20.55
CA GLN A 610 12.21 4.54 -21.81
C GLN A 610 10.78 4.98 -22.16
N PHE A 611 9.94 5.31 -21.16
CA PHE A 611 8.57 5.77 -21.35
C PHE A 611 8.16 6.80 -20.30
N MET A 612 7.31 7.75 -20.70
CA MET A 612 6.61 8.66 -19.79
C MET A 612 5.23 9.04 -20.35
N ASP A 613 4.19 8.90 -19.52
CA ASP A 613 2.88 9.55 -19.68
C ASP A 613 2.47 10.15 -18.34
N LEU A 614 2.35 11.47 -18.29
CA LEU A 614 2.07 12.22 -17.06
C LEU A 614 0.56 12.51 -16.89
N SER A 615 -0.29 11.94 -17.74
CA SER A 615 -1.60 12.52 -18.09
C SER A 615 -2.80 11.59 -17.87
N ARG A 616 -2.67 10.28 -18.09
CA ARG A 616 -3.79 9.32 -18.05
C ARG A 616 -3.93 8.54 -16.74
N ARG A 617 -5.08 7.89 -16.52
CA ARG A 617 -5.39 7.01 -15.37
C ARG A 617 -5.63 5.59 -15.86
N GLY A 618 -5.29 4.59 -15.06
CA GLY A 618 -5.24 3.23 -15.57
C GLY A 618 -4.59 2.22 -14.65
N TYR A 619 -3.89 1.27 -15.26
CA TYR A 619 -3.21 0.16 -14.60
C TYR A 619 -2.19 -0.48 -15.55
N ILE A 620 -1.32 -1.35 -15.01
CA ILE A 620 -0.47 -2.23 -15.80
C ILE A 620 -1.08 -3.64 -15.82
N ILE A 621 -1.04 -4.31 -16.99
CA ILE A 621 -1.08 -5.78 -17.04
C ILE A 621 0.35 -6.29 -17.29
N LEU A 622 0.89 -7.04 -16.33
CA LEU A 622 2.21 -7.67 -16.44
C LEU A 622 2.05 -9.16 -16.72
N LYS A 623 2.45 -9.59 -17.92
CA LYS A 623 2.35 -10.97 -18.41
C LYS A 623 3.75 -11.60 -18.35
N ILE A 624 4.02 -12.37 -17.31
CA ILE A 624 5.31 -13.02 -17.07
C ILE A 624 5.26 -14.44 -17.66
N GLY A 625 6.28 -14.82 -18.41
CA GLY A 625 6.51 -16.19 -18.90
C GLY A 625 8.00 -16.54 -18.88
N ILE A 626 8.34 -17.83 -19.00
CA ILE A 626 9.70 -18.35 -18.73
C ILE A 626 10.81 -17.56 -19.45
N GLU A 627 10.64 -17.29 -20.75
CA GLU A 627 11.64 -16.61 -21.60
C GLU A 627 11.51 -15.08 -21.60
N ARG A 628 10.34 -14.53 -21.24
CA ARG A 628 10.01 -13.10 -21.44
C ARG A 628 8.91 -12.58 -20.55
N THR A 629 8.99 -11.30 -20.20
CA THR A 629 7.95 -10.54 -19.53
C THR A 629 7.41 -9.44 -20.45
N VAL A 630 6.09 -9.25 -20.46
CA VAL A 630 5.42 -8.18 -21.22
C VAL A 630 4.67 -7.27 -20.26
N CYS A 631 4.95 -5.98 -20.29
CA CYS A 631 4.24 -4.95 -19.53
C CYS A 631 3.34 -4.17 -20.48
N GLU A 632 2.03 -4.15 -20.21
CA GLU A 632 1.02 -3.43 -20.99
C GLU A 632 0.39 -2.32 -20.15
N TYR A 633 0.48 -1.07 -20.61
CA TYR A 633 -0.17 0.07 -19.97
C TYR A 633 -1.57 0.28 -20.51
N TRP A 634 -2.58 0.04 -19.68
CA TRP A 634 -3.99 0.19 -20.00
C TRP A 634 -4.58 1.42 -19.32
N TYR A 635 -5.34 2.22 -20.07
CA TYR A 635 -5.86 3.51 -19.61
C TYR A 635 -7.35 3.64 -19.82
N ASN A 636 -8.09 4.10 -18.80
CA ASN A 636 -9.50 4.45 -18.97
C ASN A 636 -9.66 5.81 -19.66
N ASN A 637 -10.70 5.94 -20.48
CA ASN A 637 -10.94 7.16 -21.26
C ASN A 637 -11.37 8.36 -20.38
N ASN A 638 -12.02 8.10 -19.24
CA ASN A 638 -12.42 9.12 -18.26
C ASN A 638 -12.69 8.48 -16.89
N VAL A 639 -12.19 9.05 -15.78
CA VAL A 639 -12.53 8.60 -14.41
C VAL A 639 -13.72 9.34 -13.80
N ARG A 640 -14.17 10.47 -14.39
CA ARG A 640 -15.29 11.27 -13.88
C ARG A 640 -16.69 10.73 -14.26
N THR A 641 -16.75 9.65 -15.03
CA THR A 641 -18.00 8.99 -15.45
C THR A 641 -17.82 7.47 -15.44
N ARG A 642 -18.79 6.72 -14.89
CA ARG A 642 -18.80 5.25 -14.93
C ARG A 642 -18.83 4.72 -16.37
N GLY A 643 -18.17 3.58 -16.63
CA GLY A 643 -18.27 2.83 -17.89
C GLY A 643 -17.64 3.53 -19.10
N SER A 644 -16.62 4.37 -18.91
CA SER A 644 -15.99 5.15 -19.99
C SER A 644 -15.17 4.32 -21.00
N GLY A 645 -14.94 3.03 -20.72
CA GLY A 645 -14.08 2.16 -21.52
C GLY A 645 -12.59 2.42 -21.31
N GLU A 646 -11.76 1.69 -22.05
CA GLU A 646 -10.30 1.75 -21.94
C GLU A 646 -9.58 1.55 -23.28
N SER A 647 -8.27 1.80 -23.28
CA SER A 647 -7.37 1.54 -24.39
C SER A 647 -5.98 1.13 -23.91
N LEU A 648 -5.33 0.24 -24.66
CA LEU A 648 -3.90 -0.04 -24.54
C LEU A 648 -3.11 1.15 -25.06
N GLY A 649 -2.28 1.78 -24.23
CA GLY A 649 -1.47 2.94 -24.63
C GLY A 649 -0.07 2.59 -25.13
N VAL A 650 0.65 1.70 -24.44
CA VAL A 650 1.97 1.18 -24.86
C VAL A 650 2.19 -0.22 -24.29
N LEU A 651 3.04 -1.01 -24.95
CA LEU A 651 3.51 -2.30 -24.43
C LEU A 651 5.04 -2.38 -24.52
N TRP A 652 5.65 -2.92 -23.46
CA TRP A 652 7.07 -3.20 -23.34
C TRP A 652 7.30 -4.70 -23.31
N ARG A 653 8.39 -5.17 -23.93
CA ARG A 653 8.79 -6.59 -23.93
C ARG A 653 10.22 -6.69 -23.42
N LEU A 654 10.39 -7.41 -22.32
CA LEU A 654 11.69 -7.78 -21.76
C LEU A 654 11.94 -9.25 -22.08
N ILE A 655 13.07 -9.53 -22.72
CA ILE A 655 13.61 -10.89 -22.87
C ILE A 655 14.44 -11.17 -21.62
N GLY A 656 14.27 -12.34 -21.01
CA GLY A 656 15.09 -12.77 -19.88
C GLY A 656 16.23 -13.68 -20.33
N VAL A 657 17.17 -14.00 -19.44
CA VAL A 657 18.38 -14.79 -19.75
C VAL A 657 18.08 -16.19 -20.30
N LEU A 658 16.87 -16.73 -20.07
CA LEU A 658 16.41 -18.00 -20.66
C LEU A 658 15.89 -17.88 -22.12
N GLY A 659 15.81 -16.66 -22.66
CA GLY A 659 15.33 -16.36 -24.01
C GLY A 659 16.37 -15.65 -24.91
N GLU A 660 17.62 -15.50 -24.45
CA GLU A 660 18.78 -15.02 -25.22
C GLU A 660 19.58 -16.18 -25.85
#